data_AF-A0A7X8QVR3-F1
#
_entry.id   AF-A0A7X8QVR3-F1
#
_cell.length_a   1.000
_cell.length_b   1.000
_cell.length_c   1.000
_cell.angle_alpha   90.00
_cell.angle_beta   90.00
_cell.angle_gamma   90.00
#
_symmetry.space_group_name_H-M   'P 1'
#
loop_
_entity.id
_entity.type
_entity.pdbx_description
1 polymer ?
#
loop_
_entity_poly.entity_id
_entity_poly.type
_entity_poly.pdbx_seq_one_letter_code
_entity_poly.pdbx_strand_id
1 'polypeptide(L)'
;GLRLAAKVRADVYDMPILVQSSSNAYAEAAHKAGARFLNKTSKSMLNDLRTFMHDNFGFGDFVFKMPDGTAVDRAHDLHSLVAALRRAPDESVAYHASRNHFSKWLMARTEFEAAYHIKPRTLSEFKNSSELKNYLSQALQGFISKMQRGVIVEFTPEYFEPDIPYAKIGTGSIGGKARGLAFFNSLLAKEDFSRHFDDVKITIPPLAVLATDFFDEFMDSNSLYALVHGNPEDGTITEAFLEAQLPQRMQELLRVYAERADFPLVVRSSSVMEDSQFQPFAGIYETYLLANSHSNFNVRLDQLCRAVKMVYASTFWGQARAYMGATSNLLDEEKMAVILQRLVGQRHGNRFYPSFSGVAQSHNFYPVPPAKAGDGTVHVALGLGLTVVEGRRSLRFCPKHPRRLPQFAKMRDYFDSTQQEFMALDAANLDFRPADDSLANILVCKLDQAMEDGTLGPMVSTYDPENDRLIEGAIPGKGAHVADFAPILQSNYFPLADITSLLLDVGRQAMGCEVEMEFAVDLEQREFNILQIRPMSALHASANVDMSGFAAEQVLCRTDKALGHGYMDDLSDIIYVKPGAFDTSATRAIAAEIAALNKQLSSQRRKYALIGPGRWGSGDQFLGIPVNWGQISNARLIVEVTLPDFMPDPSYGSHFLHNVISLGIGYFLINHLRDEGSMDWAWLDAQPAVSESAYLRHVRLPKPLDVRIDSRTGLGAALKS
;
A
#
# COMPACT_ATOMS: atom_id res chain seq x y z
N GLY A 1 -41.65 43.09 23.99
CA GLY A 1 -40.89 42.34 25.01
C GLY A 1 -41.63 41.09 25.43
N LEU A 2 -42.36 41.13 26.55
CA LEU A 2 -42.98 39.95 27.18
C LEU A 2 -43.95 39.16 26.27
N ARG A 3 -44.81 39.85 25.50
CA ARG A 3 -45.70 39.18 24.54
C ARG A 3 -44.93 38.43 23.43
N LEU A 4 -43.82 39.01 22.97
CA LEU A 4 -42.94 38.36 22.00
C LEU A 4 -42.24 37.15 22.62
N ALA A 5 -41.74 37.27 23.86
CA ALA A 5 -41.15 36.16 24.59
C ALA A 5 -42.12 34.98 24.73
N ALA A 6 -43.37 35.25 25.12
CA ALA A 6 -44.41 34.23 25.21
C ALA A 6 -44.73 33.58 23.85
N LYS A 7 -44.80 34.37 22.77
CA LYS A 7 -45.01 33.84 21.41
C LYS A 7 -43.85 32.95 20.94
N VAL A 8 -42.61 33.43 21.10
CA VAL A 8 -41.41 32.66 20.74
C VAL A 8 -41.32 31.36 21.56
N ARG A 9 -41.68 31.40 22.85
CA ARG A 9 -41.74 30.19 23.69
C ARG A 9 -42.81 29.21 23.22
N ALA A 10 -43.94 29.69 22.71
CA ALA A 10 -44.99 28.84 22.16
C ALA A 10 -44.56 28.20 20.82
N ASP A 11 -43.86 28.96 19.96
CA ASP A 11 -43.38 28.49 18.66
C ASP A 11 -42.15 27.55 18.81
N VAL A 12 -41.27 27.84 19.77
CA VAL A 12 -40.02 27.11 20.05
C VAL A 12 -39.84 26.94 21.56
N TYR A 13 -40.24 25.78 22.09
CA TYR A 13 -40.32 25.53 23.54
C TYR A 13 -39.00 25.70 24.29
N ASP A 14 -37.85 25.52 23.63
CA ASP A 14 -36.52 25.50 24.24
C ASP A 14 -35.64 26.72 23.87
N MET A 15 -36.19 27.72 23.16
CA MET A 15 -35.45 28.91 22.76
C MET A 15 -34.98 29.70 24.00
N PRO A 16 -33.69 30.01 24.18
CA PRO A 16 -33.26 30.87 25.26
C PRO A 16 -33.78 32.30 25.08
N ILE A 17 -34.44 32.85 26.10
CA ILE A 17 -34.97 34.22 26.06
C ILE A 17 -34.50 34.97 27.30
N LEU A 18 -33.79 36.08 27.09
CA LEU A 18 -33.40 37.01 28.13
C LEU A 18 -34.22 38.29 28.01
N VAL A 19 -34.94 38.66 29.06
CA VAL A 19 -35.64 39.93 29.16
C VAL A 19 -34.85 40.87 30.07
N GLN A 20 -34.43 42.00 29.51
CA GLN A 20 -33.71 43.02 30.27
C GLN A 20 -34.61 44.23 30.55
N SER A 21 -34.66 44.68 31.81
CA SER A 21 -35.37 45.90 32.21
C SER A 21 -34.60 46.62 33.32
N SER A 22 -34.79 47.94 33.45
CA SER A 22 -34.27 48.69 34.60
C SER A 22 -35.17 48.55 35.84
N SER A 23 -36.38 48.00 35.69
CA SER A 23 -37.35 47.81 36.78
C SER A 23 -37.54 46.33 37.11
N ASN A 24 -37.31 45.97 38.39
CA ASN A 24 -37.53 44.62 38.91
C ASN A 24 -39.00 44.18 38.88
N ALA A 25 -39.96 45.10 38.71
CA ALA A 25 -41.38 44.78 38.65
C ALA A 25 -41.74 43.83 37.49
N TYR A 26 -40.88 43.74 36.47
CA TYR A 26 -41.08 42.86 35.32
C TYR A 26 -40.45 41.47 35.48
N ALA A 27 -39.75 41.18 36.59
CA ALA A 27 -39.09 39.90 36.80
C ALA A 27 -40.08 38.73 36.79
N GLU A 28 -41.13 38.81 37.61
CA GLU A 28 -42.16 37.77 37.70
C GLU A 28 -42.89 37.58 36.35
N ALA A 29 -43.19 38.68 35.66
CA ALA A 29 -43.84 38.64 34.35
C ALA A 29 -42.93 38.03 33.26
N ALA A 30 -41.62 38.24 33.32
CA ALA A 30 -40.65 37.59 32.44
C ALA A 30 -40.57 36.08 32.71
N HIS A 31 -40.52 35.67 33.99
CA HIS A 31 -40.54 34.26 34.37
C HIS A 31 -41.83 33.55 33.93
N LYS A 32 -43.01 34.19 34.09
CA LYS A 32 -44.29 33.67 33.57
C LYS A 32 -44.32 33.54 32.05
N ALA A 33 -43.61 34.40 31.33
CA ALA A 33 -43.42 34.30 29.88
C ALA A 33 -42.33 33.29 29.47
N GLY A 34 -41.76 32.54 30.42
CA GLY A 34 -40.70 31.56 30.18
C GLY A 34 -39.35 32.19 29.83
N ALA A 35 -39.08 33.44 30.22
CA ALA A 35 -37.81 34.12 29.97
C ALA A 35 -37.01 34.31 31.27
N ARG A 36 -35.68 34.29 31.18
CA ARG A 36 -34.80 34.72 32.28
C ARG A 36 -34.82 36.24 32.36
N PHE A 37 -34.89 36.79 33.56
CA PHE A 37 -34.89 38.24 33.78
C PHE A 37 -33.50 38.73 34.18
N LEU A 38 -33.11 39.90 33.69
CA LEU A 38 -31.86 40.55 34.09
C LEU A 38 -32.07 42.06 34.25
N ASN A 39 -31.70 42.59 35.42
CA ASN A 39 -31.86 44.00 35.71
C ASN A 39 -30.68 44.79 35.13
N LYS A 40 -30.97 45.76 34.25
CA LYS A 40 -29.98 46.63 33.60
C LYS A 40 -29.18 47.50 34.57
N THR A 41 -29.72 47.75 35.77
CA THR A 41 -29.09 48.56 36.82
C THR A 41 -28.32 47.73 37.84
N SER A 42 -28.30 46.40 37.70
CA SER A 42 -27.53 45.54 38.59
C SER A 42 -26.02 45.77 38.45
N LYS A 43 -25.30 45.81 39.57
CA LYS A 43 -23.83 45.83 39.58
C LYS A 43 -23.21 44.56 38.95
N SER A 44 -23.94 43.43 38.97
CA SER A 44 -23.52 42.16 38.37
C SER A 44 -23.98 41.95 36.93
N MET A 45 -24.62 42.95 36.30
CA MET A 45 -25.33 42.80 35.02
C MET A 45 -24.52 42.09 33.93
N LEU A 46 -23.26 42.49 33.73
CA LEU A 46 -22.39 41.90 32.71
C LEU A 46 -22.01 40.45 33.04
N ASN A 47 -21.78 40.13 34.31
CA ASN A 47 -21.53 38.76 34.76
C ASN A 47 -22.78 37.90 34.56
N ASP A 48 -23.95 38.38 34.95
CA ASP A 48 -25.22 37.66 34.81
C ASP A 48 -25.57 37.43 33.33
N LEU A 49 -25.26 38.39 32.46
CA LEU A 49 -25.39 38.25 31.01
C LEU A 49 -24.42 37.21 30.47
N ARG A 50 -23.15 37.26 30.88
CA ARG A 50 -22.14 36.26 30.49
C ARG A 50 -22.54 34.86 30.94
N THR A 51 -23.02 34.71 32.17
CA THR A 51 -23.57 33.45 32.70
C THR A 51 -24.76 32.98 31.88
N PHE A 52 -25.71 33.87 31.56
CA PHE A 52 -26.82 33.53 30.67
C PHE A 52 -26.34 33.04 29.31
N MET A 53 -25.36 33.71 28.70
CA MET A 53 -24.85 33.29 27.39
C MET A 53 -24.14 31.94 27.44
N HIS A 54 -23.27 31.71 28.44
CA HIS A 54 -22.60 30.42 28.61
C HIS A 54 -23.60 29.28 28.87
N ASP A 55 -24.61 29.51 29.72
CA ASP A 55 -25.60 28.50 30.09
C ASP A 55 -26.51 28.10 28.91
N ASN A 56 -26.71 28.98 27.93
CA ASN A 56 -27.79 28.83 26.94
C ASN A 56 -27.36 28.76 25.47
N PHE A 57 -26.21 29.31 25.11
CA PHE A 57 -25.73 29.33 23.71
C PHE A 57 -24.65 28.29 23.41
N GLY A 58 -24.27 27.46 24.39
CA GLY A 58 -23.31 26.37 24.18
C GLY A 58 -21.84 26.83 24.06
N PHE A 59 -21.53 28.05 24.52
CA PHE A 59 -20.16 28.57 24.54
C PHE A 59 -19.32 27.92 25.65
N GLY A 60 -18.07 27.58 25.33
CA GLY A 60 -17.15 26.89 26.24
C GLY A 60 -17.39 25.38 26.30
N ASP A 61 -16.86 24.73 27.34
CA ASP A 61 -16.96 23.29 27.51
C ASP A 61 -18.42 22.82 27.69
N PHE A 62 -18.75 21.65 27.16
CA PHE A 62 -19.97 20.95 27.50
C PHE A 62 -19.81 20.36 28.91
N VAL A 63 -20.62 20.81 29.85
CA VAL A 63 -20.65 20.25 31.20
C VAL A 63 -21.86 19.33 31.30
N PHE A 64 -21.63 18.03 31.46
CA PHE A 64 -22.68 17.07 31.78
C PHE A 64 -23.15 17.33 33.20
N LYS A 65 -24.45 17.48 33.39
CA LYS A 65 -25.11 17.80 34.65
C LYS A 65 -26.31 16.90 34.88
N MET A 66 -26.49 16.50 36.13
CA MET A 66 -27.72 15.89 36.60
C MET A 66 -28.86 16.94 36.63
N PRO A 67 -30.14 16.52 36.70
CA PRO A 67 -31.27 17.44 36.75
C PRO A 67 -31.23 18.46 37.90
N ASP A 68 -30.54 18.14 38.99
CA ASP A 68 -30.31 19.00 40.15
C ASP A 68 -29.18 20.04 39.94
N GLY A 69 -28.47 19.98 38.81
CA GLY A 69 -27.36 20.86 38.45
C GLY A 69 -25.98 20.33 38.80
N THR A 70 -25.86 19.17 39.45
CA THR A 70 -24.58 18.55 39.82
C THR A 70 -23.79 18.17 38.57
N ALA A 71 -22.56 18.67 38.44
CA ALA A 71 -21.69 18.35 37.31
C ALA A 71 -21.09 16.95 37.46
N VAL A 72 -21.15 16.14 36.39
CA VAL A 72 -20.71 14.74 36.38
C VAL A 72 -19.56 14.46 35.40
N ASP A 73 -19.46 15.20 34.31
CA ASP A 73 -18.34 15.09 33.36
C ASP A 73 -18.23 16.40 32.54
N ARG A 74 -17.16 16.54 31.76
CA ARG A 74 -16.87 17.72 30.95
C ARG A 74 -16.22 17.34 29.61
N ALA A 75 -16.63 18.01 28.54
CA ALA A 75 -16.07 17.86 27.21
C ALA A 75 -15.74 19.22 26.58
N HIS A 76 -14.56 19.36 25.98
CA HIS A 76 -14.11 20.60 25.35
C HIS A 76 -14.22 20.56 23.82
N ASP A 77 -14.19 19.36 23.24
CA ASP A 77 -14.24 19.07 21.80
C ASP A 77 -15.14 17.85 21.49
N LEU A 78 -15.32 17.54 20.20
CA LEU A 78 -16.25 16.49 19.76
C LEU A 78 -15.83 15.09 20.24
N HIS A 79 -14.52 14.82 20.30
CA HIS A 79 -13.96 13.56 20.78
C HIS A 79 -14.24 13.35 22.28
N SER A 80 -13.89 14.34 23.10
CA SER A 80 -14.19 14.34 24.53
C SER A 80 -15.69 14.34 24.80
N LEU A 81 -16.53 14.92 23.92
CA LEU A 81 -17.98 14.84 24.04
C LEU A 81 -18.46 13.41 23.89
N VAL A 82 -18.02 12.68 22.86
CA VAL A 82 -18.39 11.27 22.66
C VAL A 82 -17.90 10.40 23.83
N ALA A 83 -16.65 10.59 24.26
CA ALA A 83 -16.08 9.84 25.38
C ALA A 83 -16.85 10.10 26.70
N ALA A 84 -17.13 11.38 27.01
CA ALA A 84 -17.92 11.77 28.17
C ALA A 84 -19.37 11.28 28.06
N LEU A 85 -19.97 11.28 26.87
CA LEU A 85 -21.33 10.80 26.66
C LEU A 85 -21.46 9.31 26.98
N ARG A 86 -20.45 8.49 26.66
CA ARG A 86 -20.40 7.06 27.02
C ARG A 86 -20.31 6.84 28.54
N ARG A 87 -19.56 7.69 29.26
CA ARG A 87 -19.37 7.60 30.71
C ARG A 87 -20.51 8.21 31.53
N ALA A 88 -21.16 9.25 31.01
CA ALA A 88 -22.15 10.02 31.73
C ALA A 88 -23.37 9.15 32.15
N PRO A 89 -23.95 9.36 33.33
CA PRO A 89 -25.19 8.70 33.73
C PRO A 89 -26.32 8.96 32.74
N ASP A 90 -27.16 7.95 32.49
CA ASP A 90 -28.24 8.05 31.51
C ASP A 90 -29.24 9.17 31.82
N GLU A 91 -29.46 9.44 33.11
CA GLU A 91 -30.31 10.55 33.58
C GLU A 91 -29.75 11.93 33.17
N SER A 92 -28.43 12.11 33.23
CA SER A 92 -27.75 13.31 32.74
C SER A 92 -27.93 13.44 31.22
N VAL A 93 -27.72 12.36 30.47
CA VAL A 93 -27.90 12.38 29.01
C VAL A 93 -29.34 12.73 28.62
N ALA A 94 -30.33 12.15 29.30
CA ALA A 94 -31.74 12.47 29.11
C ALA A 94 -32.07 13.94 29.43
N TYR A 95 -31.51 14.47 30.52
CA TYR A 95 -31.66 15.88 30.90
C TYR A 95 -31.14 16.83 29.82
N HIS A 96 -29.96 16.54 29.25
CA HIS A 96 -29.34 17.36 28.21
C HIS A 96 -30.03 17.22 26.84
N ALA A 97 -30.40 16.00 26.46
CA ALA A 97 -31.07 15.73 25.18
C ALA A 97 -32.45 16.39 25.11
N SER A 98 -33.27 16.29 26.17
CA SER A 98 -34.60 16.91 26.26
C SER A 98 -34.60 18.45 26.19
N ARG A 99 -33.44 19.10 26.28
CA ARG A 99 -33.27 20.56 26.23
C ARG A 99 -32.44 21.04 25.04
N ASN A 100 -32.13 20.13 24.11
CA ASN A 100 -31.29 20.39 22.94
C ASN A 100 -29.89 20.93 23.30
N HIS A 101 -29.35 20.57 24.47
CA HIS A 101 -28.03 21.06 24.87
C HIS A 101 -26.93 20.57 23.91
N PHE A 102 -27.01 19.31 23.47
CA PHE A 102 -26.04 18.75 22.50
C PHE A 102 -26.04 19.50 21.17
N SER A 103 -27.21 19.68 20.54
CA SER A 103 -27.30 20.37 19.25
C SER A 103 -26.92 21.86 19.33
N LYS A 104 -27.24 22.55 20.44
CA LYS A 104 -26.78 23.92 20.69
C LYS A 104 -25.26 24.01 20.80
N TRP A 105 -24.63 23.09 21.52
CA TRP A 105 -23.19 23.05 21.69
C TRP A 105 -22.44 22.74 20.39
N LEU A 106 -23.00 21.87 19.54
CA LEU A 106 -22.51 21.58 18.19
C LEU A 106 -22.65 22.80 17.27
N MET A 107 -23.81 23.49 17.29
CA MET A 107 -24.03 24.73 16.52
C MET A 107 -23.00 25.82 16.87
N ALA A 108 -22.63 25.96 18.15
CA ALA A 108 -21.63 26.93 18.60
C ALA A 108 -20.21 26.66 18.04
N ARG A 109 -19.96 25.42 17.58
CA ARG A 109 -18.69 24.97 16.97
C ARG A 109 -18.77 24.79 15.46
N THR A 110 -19.81 25.30 14.82
CA THR A 110 -20.05 25.16 13.38
C THR A 110 -20.27 23.71 12.89
N GLU A 111 -20.55 22.78 13.81
CA GLU A 111 -20.91 21.38 13.51
C GLU A 111 -22.38 21.25 13.10
N PHE A 112 -22.76 21.97 12.03
CA PHE A 112 -24.14 22.15 11.63
C PHE A 112 -24.81 20.84 11.22
N GLU A 113 -24.14 19.99 10.45
CA GLU A 113 -24.69 18.71 9.99
C GLU A 113 -25.05 17.81 11.18
N ALA A 114 -24.13 17.66 12.14
CA ALA A 114 -24.35 16.89 13.35
C ALA A 114 -25.47 17.49 14.22
N ALA A 115 -25.50 18.81 14.38
CA ALA A 115 -26.53 19.51 15.14
C ALA A 115 -27.93 19.29 14.53
N TYR A 116 -28.08 19.42 13.21
CA TYR A 116 -29.35 19.24 12.51
C TYR A 116 -29.80 17.79 12.46
N HIS A 117 -28.88 16.83 12.46
CA HIS A 117 -29.23 15.41 12.52
C HIS A 117 -29.74 14.98 13.89
N ILE A 118 -29.17 15.52 14.97
CA ILE A 118 -29.51 15.13 16.34
C ILE A 118 -30.75 15.89 16.87
N LYS A 119 -30.90 17.18 16.52
CA LYS A 119 -31.97 18.05 17.04
C LYS A 119 -33.41 17.52 16.86
N PRO A 120 -33.80 16.86 15.76
CA PRO A 120 -35.17 16.39 15.55
C PRO A 120 -35.59 15.24 16.45
N ARG A 121 -34.63 14.54 17.08
CA ARG A 121 -34.87 13.29 17.80
C ARG A 121 -35.29 13.56 19.24
N THR A 122 -36.51 13.21 19.58
CA THR A 122 -37.03 13.37 20.96
C THR A 122 -36.89 12.10 21.77
N LEU A 123 -36.80 12.22 23.10
CA LEU A 123 -36.67 11.08 24.03
C LEU A 123 -37.81 10.05 23.89
N SER A 124 -38.97 10.48 23.38
CA SER A 124 -40.14 9.62 23.09
C SER A 124 -39.96 8.69 21.89
N GLU A 125 -38.94 8.86 21.06
CA GLU A 125 -38.61 7.95 19.94
C GLU A 125 -37.80 6.72 20.39
N PHE A 126 -37.33 6.71 21.65
CA PHE A 126 -36.47 5.67 22.19
C PHE A 126 -37.16 4.97 23.37
N LYS A 127 -36.87 3.68 23.58
CA LYS A 127 -37.46 2.88 24.67
C LYS A 127 -37.01 3.36 26.04
N ASN A 128 -35.78 3.85 26.15
CA ASN A 128 -35.18 4.35 27.38
C ASN A 128 -34.02 5.32 27.08
N SER A 129 -33.51 5.95 28.14
CA SER A 129 -32.38 6.88 28.09
C SER A 129 -31.07 6.23 27.64
N SER A 130 -30.88 4.93 27.90
CA SER A 130 -29.69 4.18 27.47
C SER A 130 -29.65 4.03 25.94
N GLU A 131 -30.78 3.76 25.31
CA GLU A 131 -30.90 3.65 23.85
C GLU A 131 -30.62 5.01 23.17
N LEU A 132 -31.16 6.09 23.72
CA LEU A 132 -30.84 7.46 23.27
C LEU A 132 -29.34 7.77 23.40
N LYS A 133 -28.72 7.41 24.53
CA LYS A 133 -27.27 7.60 24.76
C LYS A 133 -26.44 6.82 23.74
N ASN A 134 -26.81 5.58 23.44
CA ASN A 134 -26.13 4.77 22.42
C ASN A 134 -26.30 5.37 21.03
N TYR A 135 -27.52 5.80 20.68
CA TYR A 135 -27.80 6.49 19.41
C TYR A 135 -26.96 7.77 19.26
N LEU A 136 -26.95 8.64 20.27
CA LEU A 136 -26.16 9.88 20.25
C LEU A 136 -24.67 9.59 20.13
N SER A 137 -24.17 8.60 20.87
CA SER A 137 -22.77 8.16 20.78
C SER A 137 -22.43 7.69 19.36
N GLN A 138 -23.27 6.83 18.78
CA GLN A 138 -23.06 6.27 17.44
C GLN A 138 -23.18 7.33 16.35
N ALA A 139 -24.18 8.22 16.44
CA ALA A 139 -24.37 9.30 15.48
C ALA A 139 -23.16 10.25 15.48
N LEU A 140 -22.74 10.74 16.66
CA LEU A 140 -21.59 11.62 16.79
C LEU A 140 -20.28 10.93 16.38
N GLN A 141 -20.10 9.65 16.75
CA GLN A 141 -18.97 8.86 16.27
C GLN A 141 -18.98 8.73 14.75
N GLY A 142 -20.15 8.51 14.13
CA GLY A 142 -20.32 8.47 12.69
C GLY A 142 -19.94 9.79 12.00
N PHE A 143 -20.28 10.94 12.61
CA PHE A 143 -19.83 12.25 12.12
C PHE A 143 -18.32 12.42 12.22
N ILE A 144 -17.70 12.06 13.36
CA ILE A 144 -16.24 12.07 13.52
C ILE A 144 -15.59 11.22 12.44
N SER A 145 -16.04 9.97 12.29
CA SER A 145 -15.50 9.05 11.29
C SER A 145 -15.68 9.57 9.86
N LYS A 146 -16.81 10.24 9.56
CA LYS A 146 -17.03 10.90 8.26
C LYS A 146 -16.07 12.07 8.05
N MET A 147 -15.78 12.88 9.06
CA MET A 147 -14.81 13.98 8.99
C MET A 147 -13.35 13.49 8.88
N GLN A 148 -13.04 12.34 9.46
CA GLN A 148 -11.71 11.72 9.38
C GLN A 148 -11.46 11.04 8.03
N ARG A 149 -12.50 10.74 7.25
CA ARG A 149 -12.34 10.21 5.89
C ARG A 149 -11.65 11.25 5.01
N GLY A 150 -10.56 10.84 4.37
CA GLY A 150 -9.80 11.68 3.45
C GLY A 150 -8.97 12.78 4.08
N VAL A 151 -8.79 12.77 5.40
CA VAL A 151 -7.89 13.67 6.11
C VAL A 151 -6.79 12.85 6.78
N ILE A 152 -5.57 13.40 6.82
CA ILE A 152 -4.48 12.87 7.64
C ILE A 152 -4.69 13.39 9.06
N VAL A 153 -5.02 12.51 9.99
CA VAL A 153 -5.25 12.88 11.39
C VAL A 153 -3.91 12.92 12.13
N GLU A 154 -3.67 13.95 12.93
CA GLU A 154 -2.50 13.97 13.81
C GLU A 154 -2.69 12.95 14.95
N PHE A 155 -1.69 12.10 15.17
CA PHE A 155 -1.74 11.11 16.22
C PHE A 155 -1.71 11.79 17.59
N THR A 156 -2.82 11.66 18.31
CA THR A 156 -2.96 12.15 19.69
C THR A 156 -3.16 10.94 20.60
N PRO A 157 -2.22 10.63 21.51
CA PRO A 157 -2.27 9.45 22.37
C PRO A 157 -3.60 9.25 23.09
N GLU A 158 -4.24 10.33 23.52
CA GLU A 158 -5.49 10.34 24.29
C GLU A 158 -6.70 9.91 23.46
N TYR A 159 -6.68 10.12 22.14
CA TYR A 159 -7.84 9.95 21.25
C TYR A 159 -7.60 8.97 20.10
N PHE A 160 -6.41 8.37 20.02
CA PHE A 160 -6.10 7.44 18.94
C PHE A 160 -6.96 6.18 19.05
N GLU A 161 -7.65 5.85 17.96
CA GLU A 161 -8.40 4.61 17.81
C GLU A 161 -7.80 3.83 16.64
N PRO A 162 -7.68 2.49 16.71
CA PRO A 162 -7.06 1.70 15.65
C PRO A 162 -7.78 1.74 14.31
N ASP A 163 -9.05 2.13 14.30
CA ASP A 163 -9.88 2.25 13.08
C ASP A 163 -9.77 3.62 12.39
N ILE A 164 -8.95 4.55 12.94
CA ILE A 164 -8.63 5.79 12.23
C ILE A 164 -7.96 5.41 10.89
N PRO A 165 -8.51 5.84 9.73
CA PRO A 165 -8.00 5.38 8.44
C PRO A 165 -6.54 5.75 8.20
N TYR A 166 -6.13 6.94 8.65
CA TYR A 166 -4.80 7.47 8.42
C TYR A 166 -4.37 8.41 9.54
N ALA A 167 -3.36 8.00 10.31
CA ALA A 167 -2.74 8.81 11.36
C ALA A 167 -1.29 9.19 11.01
N LYS A 168 -0.87 10.41 11.36
CA LYS A 168 0.52 10.85 11.27
C LYS A 168 1.10 11.05 12.68
N ILE A 169 2.25 10.42 12.93
CA ILE A 169 3.02 10.53 14.16
C ILE A 169 4.29 11.34 13.83
N GLY A 170 4.42 12.54 14.39
CA GLY A 170 5.55 13.43 14.13
C GLY A 170 5.25 14.54 13.12
N THR A 171 6.24 15.38 12.87
CA THR A 171 6.08 16.65 12.15
C THR A 171 6.68 16.64 10.75
N GLY A 172 7.63 15.75 10.47
CA GLY A 172 8.36 15.64 9.22
C GLY A 172 7.54 15.14 8.03
N SER A 173 8.24 14.71 6.98
CA SER A 173 7.62 14.09 5.80
C SER A 173 7.08 12.70 6.15
N ILE A 174 6.04 12.26 5.44
CA ILE A 174 5.49 10.90 5.55
C ILE A 174 6.10 9.93 4.51
N GLY A 175 6.96 10.43 3.62
CA GLY A 175 7.52 9.66 2.51
C GLY A 175 6.54 9.44 1.35
N GLY A 176 7.01 8.78 0.29
CA GLY A 176 6.33 8.56 -0.98
C GLY A 176 5.14 7.63 -0.90
N LYS A 177 5.36 6.39 -0.45
CA LYS A 177 4.32 5.37 -0.28
C LYS A 177 3.15 5.88 0.55
N ALA A 178 3.47 6.47 1.69
CA ALA A 178 2.46 6.99 2.60
C ALA A 178 1.70 8.16 1.95
N ARG A 179 2.37 9.01 1.16
CA ARG A 179 1.74 10.12 0.42
C ARG A 179 0.80 9.62 -0.67
N GLY A 180 1.17 8.55 -1.38
CA GLY A 180 0.29 7.86 -2.34
C GLY A 180 -1.00 7.36 -1.68
N LEU A 181 -0.88 6.72 -0.50
CA LEU A 181 -2.05 6.29 0.28
C LEU A 181 -2.87 7.46 0.83
N ALA A 182 -2.22 8.54 1.28
CA ALA A 182 -2.92 9.74 1.74
C ALA A 182 -3.71 10.41 0.61
N PHE A 183 -3.12 10.46 -0.59
CA PHE A 183 -3.78 10.93 -1.79
C PHE A 183 -5.03 10.11 -2.08
N PHE A 184 -4.92 8.78 -2.07
CA PHE A 184 -6.07 7.90 -2.29
C PHE A 184 -7.14 8.03 -1.18
N ASN A 185 -6.74 8.15 0.09
CA ASN A 185 -7.67 8.43 1.19
C ASN A 185 -8.49 9.69 0.90
N SER A 186 -7.84 10.77 0.42
CA SER A 186 -8.53 12.01 0.06
C SER A 186 -9.51 11.86 -1.11
N LEU A 187 -9.22 10.94 -2.04
CA LEU A 187 -10.06 10.62 -3.18
C LEU A 187 -11.30 9.82 -2.75
N LEU A 188 -11.15 8.83 -1.84
CA LEU A 188 -12.26 8.09 -1.22
C LEU A 188 -13.26 8.99 -0.49
N ALA A 189 -12.82 10.15 0.01
CA ALA A 189 -13.70 11.10 0.67
C ALA A 189 -14.48 11.98 -0.32
N LYS A 190 -13.95 12.18 -1.54
CA LYS A 190 -14.60 12.97 -2.60
C LYS A 190 -15.60 12.14 -3.39
N GLU A 191 -15.27 10.87 -3.64
CA GLU A 191 -16.11 9.94 -4.39
C GLU A 191 -16.54 8.76 -3.54
N ASP A 192 -17.85 8.54 -3.48
CA ASP A 192 -18.41 7.37 -2.82
C ASP A 192 -18.40 6.16 -3.77
N PHE A 193 -17.22 5.53 -3.91
CA PHE A 193 -17.04 4.36 -4.79
C PHE A 193 -17.97 3.20 -4.44
N SER A 194 -18.44 3.12 -3.18
CA SER A 194 -19.39 2.09 -2.73
C SER A 194 -20.71 2.12 -3.50
N ARG A 195 -21.06 3.24 -4.14
CA ARG A 195 -22.25 3.35 -4.99
C ARG A 195 -22.13 2.62 -6.33
N HIS A 196 -20.91 2.27 -6.75
CA HIS A 196 -20.66 1.61 -8.03
C HIS A 196 -20.69 0.08 -7.91
N PHE A 197 -20.52 -0.45 -6.70
CA PHE A 197 -20.41 -1.87 -6.44
C PHE A 197 -21.25 -2.26 -5.24
N ASP A 198 -22.36 -2.95 -5.50
CA ASP A 198 -23.24 -3.45 -4.45
C ASP A 198 -22.45 -4.37 -3.51
N ASP A 199 -22.58 -4.11 -2.21
CA ASP A 199 -21.98 -4.90 -1.13
C ASP A 199 -20.45 -5.07 -1.22
N VAL A 200 -19.71 -4.10 -1.79
CA VAL A 200 -18.25 -4.07 -1.75
C VAL A 200 -17.74 -2.77 -1.15
N LYS A 201 -16.92 -2.88 -0.10
CA LYS A 201 -16.26 -1.72 0.52
C LYS A 201 -14.87 -1.54 -0.07
N ILE A 202 -14.66 -0.41 -0.74
CA ILE A 202 -13.34 0.01 -1.23
C ILE A 202 -12.72 0.93 -0.19
N THR A 203 -11.54 0.56 0.33
CA THR A 203 -10.89 1.29 1.43
C THR A 203 -9.37 1.17 1.36
N ILE A 204 -8.70 1.89 2.25
CA ILE A 204 -7.33 1.58 2.67
C ILE A 204 -7.37 0.89 4.04
N PRO A 205 -6.44 -0.04 4.33
CA PRO A 205 -6.27 -0.54 5.69
C PRO A 205 -5.80 0.58 6.60
N PRO A 206 -6.34 0.71 7.83
CA PRO A 206 -5.87 1.68 8.81
C PRO A 206 -4.36 1.63 9.00
N LEU A 207 -3.78 2.82 9.06
CA LEU A 207 -2.35 2.98 9.15
C LEU A 207 -1.96 4.20 9.98
N ALA A 208 -0.81 4.12 10.63
CA ALA A 208 -0.10 5.23 11.25
C ALA A 208 1.27 5.40 10.60
N VAL A 209 1.72 6.64 10.41
CA VAL A 209 3.03 6.92 9.79
C VAL A 209 3.94 7.62 10.78
N LEU A 210 5.06 7.00 11.10
CA LEU A 210 6.19 7.63 11.78
C LEU A 210 6.90 8.52 10.76
N ALA A 211 6.80 9.84 10.95
CA ALA A 211 7.38 10.82 10.05
C ALA A 211 8.92 10.87 10.12
N THR A 212 9.55 11.45 9.11
CA THR A 212 11.01 11.46 8.93
C THR A 212 11.79 12.18 10.04
N ASP A 213 11.14 13.03 10.84
CA ASP A 213 11.80 13.68 11.99
C ASP A 213 12.28 12.66 13.03
N PHE A 214 11.57 11.54 13.20
CA PHE A 214 12.03 10.46 14.07
C PHE A 214 13.24 9.70 13.51
N PHE A 215 13.37 9.62 12.18
CA PHE A 215 14.54 9.02 11.56
C PHE A 215 15.78 9.89 11.78
N ASP A 216 15.65 11.21 11.55
CA ASP A 216 16.74 12.16 11.81
C ASP A 216 17.17 12.10 13.28
N GLU A 217 16.21 12.17 14.22
CA GLU A 217 16.48 12.09 15.66
C GLU A 217 17.16 10.78 16.06
N PHE A 218 16.70 9.64 15.51
CA PHE A 218 17.29 8.32 15.77
C PHE A 218 18.73 8.22 15.25
N MET A 219 19.00 8.72 14.04
CA MET A 219 20.34 8.68 13.46
C MET A 219 21.32 9.55 14.24
N ASP A 220 20.89 10.76 14.63
CA ASP A 220 21.69 11.72 15.39
C ASP A 220 21.96 11.24 16.81
N SER A 221 20.94 10.80 17.55
CA SER A 221 21.08 10.39 18.95
C SER A 221 21.99 9.17 19.14
N ASN A 222 22.13 8.36 18.09
CA ASN A 222 22.95 7.15 18.09
C ASN A 222 24.26 7.31 17.30
N SER A 223 24.55 8.50 16.74
CA SER A 223 25.75 8.78 15.94
C SER A 223 25.96 7.79 14.76
N LEU A 224 24.87 7.33 14.15
CA LEU A 224 24.90 6.26 13.14
C LEU A 224 25.44 6.72 11.78
N TYR A 225 25.39 8.03 11.47
CA TYR A 225 25.95 8.57 10.22
C TYR A 225 27.44 8.23 10.04
N ALA A 226 28.24 8.35 11.11
CA ALA A 226 29.66 8.04 11.05
C ALA A 226 29.94 6.57 10.69
N LEU A 227 29.08 5.65 11.14
CA LEU A 227 29.17 4.23 10.81
C LEU A 227 28.83 3.98 9.34
N VAL A 228 27.68 4.48 8.87
CA VAL A 228 27.19 4.17 7.52
C VAL A 228 28.07 4.77 6.41
N HIS A 229 28.72 5.92 6.67
CA HIS A 229 29.73 6.49 5.76
C HIS A 229 30.96 5.61 5.56
N GLY A 230 31.26 4.71 6.52
CA GLY A 230 32.34 3.74 6.42
C GLY A 230 32.08 2.60 5.43
N ASN A 231 30.89 2.54 4.81
CA ASN A 231 30.42 1.44 3.97
C ASN A 231 30.62 0.04 4.58
N PRO A 232 30.16 -0.20 5.83
CA PRO A 232 30.24 -1.51 6.47
C PRO A 232 29.37 -2.56 5.75
N GLU A 233 29.61 -3.82 6.06
CA GLU A 233 28.77 -4.92 5.60
C GLU A 233 27.37 -4.84 6.23
N ASP A 234 26.37 -5.37 5.53
CA ASP A 234 24.96 -5.21 5.91
C ASP A 234 24.66 -5.80 7.29
N GLY A 235 25.30 -6.92 7.66
CA GLY A 235 25.19 -7.50 9.00
C GLY A 235 25.69 -6.58 10.12
N THR A 236 26.78 -5.83 9.89
CA THR A 236 27.29 -4.83 10.85
C THR A 236 26.32 -3.66 11.01
N ILE A 237 25.67 -3.23 9.92
CA ILE A 237 24.61 -2.20 9.98
C ILE A 237 23.43 -2.74 10.79
N THR A 238 22.98 -3.96 10.49
CA THR A 238 21.87 -4.62 11.19
C THR A 238 22.12 -4.68 12.69
N GLU A 239 23.29 -5.15 13.13
CA GLU A 239 23.66 -5.21 14.55
C GLU A 239 23.64 -3.83 15.21
N ALA A 240 24.29 -2.84 14.61
CA ALA A 240 24.36 -1.48 15.16
C ALA A 240 22.98 -0.82 15.30
N PHE A 241 22.10 -0.98 14.31
CA PHE A 241 20.75 -0.42 14.34
C PHE A 241 19.84 -1.13 15.35
N LEU A 242 20.03 -2.43 15.57
CA LEU A 242 19.31 -3.18 16.60
C LEU A 242 19.72 -2.74 18.01
N GLU A 243 21.01 -2.47 18.25
CA GLU A 243 21.54 -2.00 19.53
C GLU A 243 21.20 -0.52 19.83
N ALA A 244 21.07 0.30 18.79
CA ALA A 244 20.72 1.71 18.89
C ALA A 244 19.40 1.95 19.66
N GLN A 245 19.31 3.04 20.40
CA GLN A 245 18.12 3.38 21.19
C GLN A 245 17.15 4.23 20.36
N LEU A 246 15.88 3.83 20.30
CA LEU A 246 14.84 4.69 19.73
C LEU A 246 14.65 5.94 20.62
N PRO A 247 14.40 7.13 20.06
CA PRO A 247 14.12 8.32 20.85
C PRO A 247 12.99 8.10 21.86
N GLN A 248 13.13 8.65 23.07
CA GLN A 248 12.17 8.37 24.16
C GLN A 248 10.72 8.70 23.77
N ARG A 249 10.51 9.87 23.14
CA ARG A 249 9.20 10.29 22.63
C ARG A 249 8.62 9.29 21.63
N MET A 250 9.45 8.76 20.74
CA MET A 250 9.05 7.76 19.76
C MET A 250 8.61 6.46 20.44
N GLN A 251 9.38 5.99 21.43
CA GLN A 251 9.04 4.79 22.19
C GLN A 251 7.71 4.92 22.94
N GLU A 252 7.42 6.10 23.50
CA GLU A 252 6.15 6.39 24.17
C GLU A 252 4.96 6.34 23.21
N LEU A 253 5.10 6.93 22.03
CA LEU A 253 4.05 6.91 21.00
C LEU A 253 3.83 5.50 20.44
N LEU A 254 4.91 4.75 20.21
CA LEU A 254 4.84 3.34 19.79
C LEU A 254 4.17 2.45 20.83
N ARG A 255 4.42 2.70 22.12
CA ARG A 255 3.74 2.00 23.23
C ARG A 255 2.23 2.22 23.16
N VAL A 256 1.79 3.48 23.05
CA VAL A 256 0.36 3.81 22.96
C VAL A 256 -0.29 3.19 21.73
N TYR A 257 0.40 3.20 20.58
CA TYR A 257 -0.08 2.51 19.38
C TYR A 257 -0.20 1.00 19.61
N ALA A 258 0.83 0.35 20.13
CA ALA A 258 0.88 -1.10 20.35
C ALA A 258 -0.10 -1.60 21.43
N GLU A 259 -0.49 -0.74 22.38
CA GLU A 259 -1.52 -1.07 23.38
C GLU A 259 -2.89 -1.30 22.74
N ARG A 260 -3.17 -0.59 21.63
CA ARG A 260 -4.47 -0.65 20.93
C ARG A 260 -4.42 -1.48 19.65
N ALA A 261 -3.22 -1.77 19.12
CA ALA A 261 -3.05 -2.63 17.96
C ALA A 261 -2.92 -4.11 18.39
N ASP A 262 -4.04 -4.84 18.34
CA ASP A 262 -4.15 -6.28 18.67
C ASP A 262 -4.30 -7.18 17.42
N PHE A 263 -3.95 -6.66 16.25
CA PHE A 263 -4.03 -7.32 14.95
C PHE A 263 -2.65 -7.46 14.30
N PRO A 264 -2.48 -8.37 13.31
CA PRO A 264 -1.23 -8.46 12.56
C PRO A 264 -0.86 -7.15 11.88
N LEU A 265 0.43 -6.80 11.94
CA LEU A 265 0.96 -5.51 11.51
C LEU A 265 1.93 -5.67 10.34
N VAL A 266 1.94 -4.68 9.46
CA VAL A 266 2.95 -4.49 8.43
C VAL A 266 3.73 -3.22 8.77
N VAL A 267 5.04 -3.35 8.92
CA VAL A 267 5.97 -2.25 9.17
C VAL A 267 6.73 -2.00 7.86
N ARG A 268 6.38 -0.94 7.13
CA ARG A 268 6.86 -0.66 5.78
C ARG A 268 7.73 0.58 5.75
N SER A 269 8.80 0.52 4.98
CA SER A 269 9.53 1.69 4.49
C SER A 269 8.63 2.64 3.69
N SER A 270 8.85 3.94 3.85
CA SER A 270 8.28 5.02 3.03
C SER A 270 9.33 6.12 2.90
N SER A 271 10.23 5.98 1.93
CA SER A 271 11.31 6.95 1.70
C SER A 271 10.76 8.27 1.13
N VAL A 272 11.47 9.38 1.30
CA VAL A 272 11.08 10.67 0.69
C VAL A 272 11.13 10.64 -0.84
N MET A 273 12.11 9.92 -1.41
CA MET A 273 12.34 9.83 -2.85
C MET A 273 11.56 8.69 -3.51
N GLU A 274 11.14 7.71 -2.72
CA GLU A 274 10.25 6.63 -3.14
C GLU A 274 8.94 7.19 -3.73
N ASP A 275 8.37 6.48 -4.71
CA ASP A 275 7.14 6.87 -5.43
C ASP A 275 7.14 8.34 -5.96
N SER A 276 8.32 8.95 -6.14
CA SER A 276 8.44 10.27 -6.76
C SER A 276 8.05 10.19 -8.24
N GLN A 277 7.41 11.23 -8.77
CA GLN A 277 6.89 11.20 -10.14
C GLN A 277 7.98 11.02 -11.22
N PHE A 278 9.18 11.54 -10.97
CA PHE A 278 10.27 11.55 -11.95
C PHE A 278 11.28 10.41 -11.77
N GLN A 279 11.30 9.79 -10.58
CA GLN A 279 12.18 8.68 -10.23
C GLN A 279 11.45 7.75 -9.22
N PRO A 280 10.36 7.06 -9.63
CA PRO A 280 9.66 6.15 -8.75
C PRO A 280 10.50 4.86 -8.60
N PHE A 281 10.65 4.41 -7.36
CA PHE A 281 11.42 3.21 -7.03
C PHE A 281 10.51 2.15 -6.39
N ALA A 282 10.79 0.87 -6.64
CA ALA A 282 10.02 -0.23 -6.09
C ALA A 282 10.94 -1.25 -5.41
N GLY A 283 10.60 -1.65 -4.18
CA GLY A 283 11.20 -2.83 -3.53
C GLY A 283 12.68 -2.71 -3.20
N ILE A 284 13.19 -1.49 -2.98
CA ILE A 284 14.58 -1.28 -2.54
C ILE A 284 14.72 -1.48 -1.03
N TYR A 285 13.69 -1.04 -0.29
CA TYR A 285 13.69 -1.01 1.17
C TYR A 285 12.77 -2.08 1.73
N GLU A 286 13.07 -2.53 2.94
CA GLU A 286 12.39 -3.67 3.52
C GLU A 286 10.97 -3.37 4.01
N THR A 287 10.21 -4.45 4.12
CA THR A 287 8.89 -4.50 4.74
C THR A 287 8.82 -5.72 5.66
N TYR A 288 8.44 -5.51 6.92
CA TYR A 288 8.35 -6.57 7.90
C TYR A 288 6.90 -6.84 8.29
N LEU A 289 6.49 -8.10 8.25
CA LEU A 289 5.18 -8.54 8.71
C LEU A 289 5.32 -9.13 10.13
N LEU A 290 4.48 -8.66 11.03
CA LEU A 290 4.41 -9.07 12.42
C LEU A 290 3.07 -9.76 12.68
N ALA A 291 3.10 -10.99 13.17
CA ALA A 291 1.89 -11.69 13.62
C ALA A 291 1.18 -10.96 14.76
N ASN A 292 1.94 -10.21 15.57
CA ASN A 292 1.45 -9.44 16.72
C ASN A 292 0.60 -10.29 17.69
N SER A 293 0.92 -11.58 17.80
CA SER A 293 0.10 -12.59 18.49
C SER A 293 0.61 -12.99 19.89
N HIS A 294 1.76 -12.45 20.31
CA HIS A 294 2.35 -12.78 21.61
C HIS A 294 1.47 -12.26 22.77
N SER A 295 1.20 -13.09 23.78
CA SER A 295 0.32 -12.74 24.91
C SER A 295 0.88 -11.59 25.76
N ASN A 296 2.20 -11.57 25.99
CA ASN A 296 2.91 -10.48 26.66
C ASN A 296 3.02 -9.24 25.76
N PHE A 297 2.42 -8.13 26.22
CA PHE A 297 2.48 -6.82 25.56
C PHE A 297 3.91 -6.31 25.32
N ASN A 298 4.80 -6.47 26.31
CA ASN A 298 6.17 -5.95 26.20
C ASN A 298 6.96 -6.65 25.08
N VAL A 299 6.65 -7.92 24.80
CA VAL A 299 7.25 -8.66 23.68
C VAL A 299 6.74 -8.10 22.36
N ARG A 300 5.43 -7.87 22.22
CA ARG A 300 4.86 -7.26 21.00
C ARG A 300 5.44 -5.87 20.73
N LEU A 301 5.60 -5.06 21.78
CA LEU A 301 6.23 -3.74 21.68
C LEU A 301 7.70 -3.83 21.24
N ASP A 302 8.49 -4.75 21.83
CA ASP A 302 9.87 -4.98 21.41
C ASP A 302 9.97 -5.37 19.93
N GLN A 303 9.11 -6.28 19.48
CA GLN A 303 9.06 -6.72 18.08
C GLN A 303 8.74 -5.56 17.13
N LEU A 304 7.78 -4.72 17.48
CA LEU A 304 7.45 -3.51 16.72
C LEU A 304 8.64 -2.55 16.65
N CYS A 305 9.28 -2.26 17.79
CA CYS A 305 10.46 -1.40 17.86
C CYS A 305 11.62 -1.94 17.01
N ARG A 306 11.86 -3.25 17.05
CA ARG A 306 12.91 -3.90 16.24
C ARG A 306 12.58 -3.84 14.76
N ALA A 307 11.33 -4.09 14.36
CA ALA A 307 10.92 -3.96 12.97
C ALA A 307 11.12 -2.52 12.43
N VAL A 308 10.82 -1.50 13.24
CA VAL A 308 11.08 -0.09 12.88
C VAL A 308 12.58 0.17 12.69
N LYS A 309 13.43 -0.31 13.60
CA LYS A 309 14.90 -0.20 13.48
C LYS A 309 15.43 -0.89 12.22
N MET A 310 14.88 -2.07 11.90
CA MET A 310 15.27 -2.80 10.69
C MET A 310 14.85 -2.08 9.41
N VAL A 311 13.68 -1.44 9.38
CA VAL A 311 13.30 -0.55 8.26
C VAL A 311 14.32 0.58 8.11
N TYR A 312 14.74 1.22 9.20
CA TYR A 312 15.78 2.24 9.15
C TYR A 312 17.12 1.70 8.65
N ALA A 313 17.54 0.52 9.13
CA ALA A 313 18.78 -0.15 8.70
C ALA A 313 18.78 -0.44 7.20
N SER A 314 17.64 -0.88 6.65
CA SER A 314 17.49 -1.21 5.22
C SER A 314 17.80 -0.05 4.28
N THR A 315 17.68 1.19 4.75
CA THR A 315 18.06 2.41 4.01
C THR A 315 19.55 2.39 3.61
N PHE A 316 20.37 1.71 4.40
CA PHE A 316 21.82 1.73 4.26
C PHE A 316 22.41 0.40 3.76
N TRP A 317 21.61 -0.63 3.50
CA TRP A 317 22.09 -1.92 3.00
C TRP A 317 22.64 -1.87 1.58
N GLY A 318 23.35 -2.92 1.16
CA GLY A 318 24.04 -3.01 -0.12
C GLY A 318 23.13 -2.77 -1.32
N GLN A 319 21.90 -3.27 -1.29
CA GLN A 319 20.90 -3.05 -2.36
C GLN A 319 20.53 -1.56 -2.48
N ALA A 320 20.21 -0.90 -1.36
CA ALA A 320 19.89 0.52 -1.31
C ALA A 320 21.07 1.40 -1.73
N ARG A 321 22.30 1.09 -1.24
CA ARG A 321 23.52 1.81 -1.65
C ARG A 321 23.82 1.65 -3.14
N ALA A 322 23.71 0.43 -3.67
CA ALA A 322 23.92 0.16 -5.10
C ALA A 322 22.92 0.91 -5.97
N TYR A 323 21.68 1.03 -5.49
CA TYR A 323 20.66 1.84 -6.13
C TYR A 323 21.02 3.33 -6.14
N MET A 324 21.29 3.91 -4.96
CA MET A 324 21.61 5.33 -4.83
C MET A 324 22.84 5.70 -5.66
N GLY A 325 23.88 4.88 -5.66
CA GLY A 325 25.08 5.09 -6.49
C GLY A 325 24.84 4.97 -8.00
N ALA A 326 23.75 4.33 -8.44
CA ALA A 326 23.34 4.30 -9.84
C ALA A 326 22.53 5.55 -10.25
N THR A 327 22.03 6.31 -9.27
CA THR A 327 21.31 7.58 -9.44
C THR A 327 22.19 8.77 -9.09
N SER A 328 21.74 9.99 -9.40
CA SER A 328 22.44 11.23 -9.04
C SER A 328 22.23 11.66 -7.57
N ASN A 329 21.61 10.81 -6.75
CA ASN A 329 21.16 11.16 -5.40
C ASN A 329 22.25 10.89 -4.35
N LEU A 330 22.34 11.76 -3.35
CA LEU A 330 23.24 11.58 -2.20
C LEU A 330 22.59 10.71 -1.14
N LEU A 331 23.37 9.77 -0.59
CA LEU A 331 22.95 8.91 0.53
C LEU A 331 22.44 9.72 1.73
N ASP A 332 23.03 10.89 1.98
CA ASP A 332 22.73 11.74 3.15
C ASP A 332 21.40 12.50 3.02
N GLU A 333 20.87 12.61 1.80
CA GLU A 333 19.58 13.26 1.54
C GLU A 333 18.41 12.30 1.70
N GLU A 334 18.68 10.98 1.74
CA GLU A 334 17.66 9.96 1.86
C GLU A 334 17.13 9.87 3.29
N LYS A 335 15.83 10.14 3.44
CA LYS A 335 15.13 10.06 4.73
C LYS A 335 14.02 9.02 4.69
N MET A 336 13.85 8.31 5.79
CA MET A 336 12.92 7.21 5.90
C MET A 336 11.77 7.53 6.85
N ALA A 337 10.54 7.57 6.35
CA ALA A 337 9.35 7.43 7.17
C ALA A 337 8.98 5.94 7.29
N VAL A 338 8.21 5.58 8.31
CA VAL A 338 7.78 4.19 8.53
C VAL A 338 6.27 4.12 8.64
N ILE A 339 5.65 3.27 7.83
CA ILE A 339 4.22 3.00 7.86
C ILE A 339 3.98 1.79 8.77
N LEU A 340 3.13 1.98 9.78
CA LEU A 340 2.55 0.92 10.61
C LEU A 340 1.13 0.68 10.10
N GLN A 341 0.90 -0.43 9.43
CA GLN A 341 -0.37 -0.71 8.74
C GLN A 341 -0.98 -2.02 9.24
N ARG A 342 -2.31 -2.05 9.38
CA ARG A 342 -3.04 -3.30 9.63
C ARG A 342 -2.92 -4.23 8.43
N LEU A 343 -2.49 -5.47 8.64
CA LEU A 343 -2.44 -6.47 7.57
C LEU A 343 -3.86 -6.93 7.22
N VAL A 344 -4.17 -7.00 5.92
CA VAL A 344 -5.46 -7.46 5.41
C VAL A 344 -5.48 -8.98 5.38
N GLY A 345 -6.56 -9.57 5.89
CA GLY A 345 -6.82 -11.00 5.78
C GLY A 345 -7.45 -11.60 7.02
N GLN A 346 -7.52 -12.93 7.02
CA GLN A 346 -8.14 -13.72 8.07
C GLN A 346 -7.16 -14.74 8.64
N ARG A 347 -7.40 -15.13 9.89
CA ARG A 347 -6.61 -16.16 10.58
C ARG A 347 -7.20 -17.54 10.35
N HIS A 348 -6.41 -18.44 9.79
CA HIS A 348 -6.73 -19.86 9.60
C HIS A 348 -5.72 -20.72 10.37
N GLY A 349 -6.05 -21.01 11.64
CA GLY A 349 -5.14 -21.69 12.57
C GLY A 349 -3.84 -20.91 12.79
N ASN A 350 -2.75 -21.41 12.22
CA ASN A 350 -1.41 -20.81 12.32
C ASN A 350 -1.04 -19.93 11.10
N ARG A 351 -1.94 -19.77 10.14
CA ARG A 351 -1.73 -18.95 8.93
C ARG A 351 -2.58 -17.70 9.01
N PHE A 352 -2.05 -16.56 8.56
CA PHE A 352 -2.83 -15.35 8.34
C PHE A 352 -2.60 -14.82 6.93
N TYR A 353 -3.65 -14.69 6.14
CA TYR A 353 -3.55 -14.23 4.74
C TYR A 353 -4.88 -13.67 4.23
N PRO A 354 -4.87 -12.73 3.25
CA PRO A 354 -6.07 -12.29 2.55
C PRO A 354 -6.53 -13.36 1.55
N SER A 355 -7.79 -13.33 1.14
CA SER A 355 -8.31 -14.28 0.15
C SER A 355 -7.45 -14.28 -1.12
N PHE A 356 -7.11 -13.10 -1.61
CA PHE A 356 -6.11 -12.91 -2.66
C PHE A 356 -5.56 -11.48 -2.64
N SER A 357 -4.42 -11.30 -3.29
CA SER A 357 -3.77 -10.00 -3.46
C SER A 357 -3.32 -9.81 -4.90
N GLY A 358 -3.03 -8.58 -5.30
CA GLY A 358 -2.60 -8.32 -6.65
C GLY A 358 -1.96 -6.96 -6.89
N VAL A 359 -1.44 -6.82 -8.11
CA VAL A 359 -0.87 -5.59 -8.66
C VAL A 359 -1.63 -5.26 -9.94
N ALA A 360 -2.16 -4.05 -10.02
CA ALA A 360 -2.87 -3.51 -11.16
C ALA A 360 -2.06 -2.37 -11.78
N GLN A 361 -1.87 -2.39 -13.10
CA GLN A 361 -1.14 -1.37 -13.85
C GLN A 361 -2.07 -0.80 -14.93
N SER A 362 -2.14 0.53 -15.06
CA SER A 362 -2.98 1.17 -16.08
C SER A 362 -2.39 1.02 -17.50
N HIS A 363 -1.10 0.75 -17.59
CA HIS A 363 -0.40 0.50 -18.84
C HIS A 363 0.08 -0.95 -18.95
N ASN A 364 -0.35 -1.63 -20.00
CA ASN A 364 0.14 -2.95 -20.38
C ASN A 364 1.21 -2.80 -21.47
N PHE A 365 2.47 -3.05 -21.13
CA PHE A 365 3.59 -2.93 -22.07
C PHE A 365 3.58 -3.98 -23.19
N TYR A 366 2.84 -5.08 -23.03
CA TYR A 366 2.82 -6.18 -23.97
C TYR A 366 1.41 -6.76 -24.09
N PRO A 367 0.48 -5.98 -24.65
CA PRO A 367 -0.92 -6.38 -24.72
C PRO A 367 -1.11 -7.53 -25.71
N VAL A 368 -1.96 -8.50 -25.35
CA VAL A 368 -2.37 -9.59 -26.25
C VAL A 368 -3.71 -9.21 -26.89
N PRO A 369 -3.81 -9.16 -28.24
CA PRO A 369 -5.06 -8.80 -28.92
C PRO A 369 -6.27 -9.59 -28.40
N PRO A 370 -7.43 -8.93 -28.15
CA PRO A 370 -7.80 -7.58 -28.55
C PRO A 370 -7.41 -6.48 -27.55
N ALA A 371 -6.76 -6.83 -26.43
CA ALA A 371 -6.34 -5.84 -25.45
C ALA A 371 -5.35 -4.84 -26.07
N LYS A 372 -5.40 -3.59 -25.60
CA LYS A 372 -4.49 -2.51 -25.95
C LYS A 372 -3.62 -2.13 -24.77
N ALA A 373 -2.56 -1.38 -25.03
CA ALA A 373 -1.65 -0.93 -23.98
C ALA A 373 -2.37 -0.12 -22.88
N GLY A 374 -3.32 0.75 -23.24
CA GLY A 374 -4.12 1.52 -22.28
C GLY A 374 -5.34 0.80 -21.69
N ASP A 375 -5.48 -0.51 -21.88
CA ASP A 375 -6.55 -1.31 -21.25
C ASP A 375 -6.16 -1.87 -19.88
N GLY A 376 -4.90 -1.65 -19.48
CA GLY A 376 -4.34 -2.10 -18.21
C GLY A 376 -4.05 -3.59 -18.15
N THR A 377 -3.37 -3.99 -17.08
CA THR A 377 -3.07 -5.39 -16.75
C THR A 377 -3.15 -5.58 -15.25
N VAL A 378 -3.67 -6.72 -14.81
CA VAL A 378 -3.78 -7.07 -13.40
C VAL A 378 -3.17 -8.44 -13.18
N HIS A 379 -2.30 -8.52 -12.18
CA HIS A 379 -1.73 -9.75 -11.65
C HIS A 379 -2.37 -10.07 -10.31
N VAL A 380 -2.89 -11.29 -10.14
CA VAL A 380 -3.47 -11.75 -8.88
C VAL A 380 -2.92 -13.10 -8.45
N ALA A 381 -2.78 -13.27 -7.15
CA ALA A 381 -2.38 -14.51 -6.52
C ALA A 381 -3.18 -14.73 -5.23
N LEU A 382 -3.46 -16.00 -4.92
CA LEU A 382 -4.05 -16.38 -3.64
C LEU A 382 -3.04 -16.06 -2.52
N GLY A 383 -3.53 -15.57 -1.38
CA GLY A 383 -2.71 -15.21 -0.22
C GLY A 383 -2.05 -13.84 -0.33
N LEU A 384 -0.91 -13.67 0.35
CA LEU A 384 -0.19 -12.40 0.45
C LEU A 384 0.35 -11.92 -0.91
N GLY A 385 0.32 -10.60 -1.10
CA GLY A 385 0.80 -9.91 -2.31
C GLY A 385 2.29 -10.11 -2.62
N LEU A 386 3.08 -10.57 -1.64
CA LEU A 386 4.48 -10.97 -1.85
C LEU A 386 4.62 -11.97 -3.01
N THR A 387 3.63 -12.83 -3.25
CA THR A 387 3.64 -13.76 -4.39
C THR A 387 3.81 -13.05 -5.73
N VAL A 388 3.10 -11.93 -5.94
CA VAL A 388 3.17 -11.14 -7.17
C VAL A 388 4.43 -10.29 -7.20
N VAL A 389 4.76 -9.65 -6.08
CA VAL A 389 5.93 -8.76 -5.95
C VAL A 389 7.24 -9.51 -6.21
N GLU A 390 7.37 -10.73 -5.69
CA GLU A 390 8.52 -11.64 -5.87
C GLU A 390 8.56 -12.32 -7.25
N GLY A 391 7.64 -11.98 -8.15
CA GLY A 391 7.60 -12.53 -9.52
C GLY A 391 7.28 -14.02 -9.60
N ARG A 392 6.66 -14.59 -8.55
CA ARG A 392 6.21 -16.00 -8.55
C ARG A 392 4.97 -16.18 -9.44
N ARG A 393 4.53 -17.44 -9.59
CA ARG A 393 3.36 -17.79 -10.41
C ARG A 393 2.10 -17.08 -9.91
N SER A 394 1.49 -16.30 -10.80
CA SER A 394 0.28 -15.51 -10.57
C SER A 394 -0.56 -15.46 -11.84
N LEU A 395 -1.87 -15.23 -11.69
CA LEU A 395 -2.77 -15.06 -12.82
C LEU A 395 -2.69 -13.63 -13.36
N ARG A 396 -2.54 -13.47 -14.67
CA ARG A 396 -2.63 -12.18 -15.36
C ARG A 396 -3.91 -12.08 -16.18
N PHE A 397 -4.62 -10.97 -16.04
CA PHE A 397 -5.77 -10.66 -16.89
C PHE A 397 -5.83 -9.16 -17.23
N CYS A 398 -6.58 -8.83 -18.27
CA CYS A 398 -6.88 -7.45 -18.65
C CYS A 398 -8.23 -7.05 -18.00
N PRO A 399 -8.32 -5.98 -17.20
CA PRO A 399 -9.57 -5.54 -16.58
C PRO A 399 -10.74 -5.37 -17.55
N LYS A 400 -10.49 -4.84 -18.75
CA LYS A 400 -11.52 -4.67 -19.80
C LYS A 400 -11.88 -5.96 -20.55
N HIS A 401 -11.08 -7.01 -20.40
CA HIS A 401 -11.26 -8.30 -21.07
C HIS A 401 -11.00 -9.48 -20.10
N PRO A 402 -11.69 -9.53 -18.94
CA PRO A 402 -11.29 -10.42 -17.83
C PRO A 402 -11.49 -11.91 -18.13
N ARG A 403 -12.35 -12.24 -19.10
CA ARG A 403 -12.64 -13.61 -19.53
C ARG A 403 -11.63 -14.19 -20.52
N ARG A 404 -10.68 -13.38 -21.01
CA ARG A 404 -9.63 -13.84 -21.92
C ARG A 404 -8.32 -13.92 -21.16
N LEU A 405 -7.86 -15.15 -20.90
CA LEU A 405 -6.64 -15.43 -20.15
C LEU A 405 -5.54 -15.88 -21.13
N PRO A 406 -4.60 -15.01 -21.54
CA PRO A 406 -3.62 -15.33 -22.58
C PRO A 406 -2.66 -16.47 -22.21
N GLN A 407 -2.42 -16.65 -20.91
CA GLN A 407 -1.52 -17.66 -20.36
C GLN A 407 -2.10 -19.09 -20.38
N PHE A 408 -3.36 -19.25 -20.78
CA PHE A 408 -4.05 -20.53 -20.77
C PHE A 408 -4.61 -20.92 -22.15
N ALA A 409 -3.83 -20.66 -23.20
CA ALA A 409 -4.25 -20.93 -24.57
C ALA A 409 -4.43 -22.43 -24.87
N LYS A 410 -3.68 -23.31 -24.19
CA LYS A 410 -3.81 -24.76 -24.27
C LYS A 410 -4.01 -25.38 -22.88
N MET A 411 -4.61 -26.57 -22.82
CA MET A 411 -4.85 -27.29 -21.57
C MET A 411 -3.58 -27.59 -20.76
N ARG A 412 -2.45 -27.88 -21.44
CA ARG A 412 -1.16 -28.07 -20.75
C ARG A 412 -0.66 -26.79 -20.07
N ASP A 413 -0.91 -25.63 -20.66
CA ASP A 413 -0.44 -24.34 -20.16
C ASP A 413 -1.04 -24.01 -18.79
N TYR A 414 -2.23 -24.55 -18.46
CA TYR A 414 -2.87 -24.39 -17.15
C TYR A 414 -2.04 -25.01 -16.03
N PHE A 415 -1.48 -26.21 -16.22
CA PHE A 415 -0.73 -26.90 -15.17
C PHE A 415 0.67 -26.33 -14.97
N ASP A 416 1.28 -25.85 -16.05
CA ASP A 416 2.63 -25.27 -16.02
C ASP A 416 2.61 -23.84 -15.45
N SER A 417 1.54 -23.08 -15.67
CA SER A 417 1.45 -21.65 -15.32
C SER A 417 0.63 -21.35 -14.06
N THR A 418 -0.19 -22.31 -13.59
CA THR A 418 -1.00 -22.09 -12.38
C THR A 418 -0.14 -21.94 -11.14
N GLN A 419 -0.63 -21.11 -10.21
CA GLN A 419 -0.15 -21.06 -8.84
C GLN A 419 -0.30 -22.47 -8.21
N GLN A 420 0.75 -22.92 -7.52
CA GLN A 420 0.79 -24.20 -6.77
C GLN A 420 0.99 -23.97 -5.27
N GLU A 421 1.55 -22.81 -4.93
CA GLU A 421 1.86 -22.39 -3.57
C GLU A 421 1.39 -20.96 -3.35
N PHE A 422 1.10 -20.61 -2.11
CA PHE A 422 0.74 -19.26 -1.69
C PHE A 422 1.51 -18.85 -0.45
N MET A 423 1.62 -17.54 -0.26
CA MET A 423 2.29 -16.98 0.92
C MET A 423 1.29 -16.59 1.99
N ALA A 424 1.60 -16.92 3.25
CA ALA A 424 0.84 -16.54 4.42
C ALA A 424 1.79 -16.08 5.54
N LEU A 425 1.31 -15.23 6.45
CA LEU A 425 2.04 -14.87 7.65
C LEU A 425 1.98 -16.04 8.65
N ASP A 426 3.12 -16.40 9.23
CA ASP A 426 3.19 -17.36 10.33
C ASP A 426 2.62 -16.72 11.60
N ALA A 427 1.38 -17.07 11.93
CA ALA A 427 0.70 -16.59 13.13
C ALA A 427 1.07 -17.39 14.39
N ALA A 428 1.78 -18.51 14.25
CA ALA A 428 2.26 -19.32 15.37
C ALA A 428 3.66 -18.92 15.83
N ASN A 429 4.48 -18.36 14.93
CA ASN A 429 5.79 -17.85 15.33
C ASN A 429 5.63 -16.65 16.28
N LEU A 430 6.05 -16.87 17.52
CA LEU A 430 5.94 -15.90 18.60
C LEU A 430 7.10 -14.91 18.63
N ASP A 431 8.17 -15.15 17.86
CA ASP A 431 9.37 -14.31 17.82
C ASP A 431 9.53 -13.64 16.45
N PHE A 432 9.64 -12.31 16.48
CA PHE A 432 10.21 -11.55 15.36
C PHE A 432 11.70 -11.90 15.25
N ARG A 433 12.09 -12.52 14.14
CA ARG A 433 13.50 -12.68 13.77
C ARG A 433 13.91 -11.47 12.95
N PRO A 434 14.68 -10.51 13.50
CA PRO A 434 15.41 -9.55 12.70
C PRO A 434 16.56 -10.29 12.04
N ALA A 435 16.24 -11.07 11.01
CA ALA A 435 17.24 -11.55 10.08
C ALA A 435 17.35 -10.52 8.96
N ASP A 436 18.44 -10.59 8.19
CA ASP A 436 18.58 -9.89 6.91
C ASP A 436 17.54 -10.40 5.86
N ASP A 437 16.65 -11.32 6.23
CA ASP A 437 15.58 -11.88 5.41
C ASP A 437 14.20 -11.46 5.94
N SER A 438 13.55 -10.53 5.24
CA SER A 438 12.18 -10.08 5.52
C SER A 438 11.11 -11.17 5.36
N LEU A 439 11.46 -12.30 4.74
CA LEU A 439 10.58 -13.46 4.57
C LEU A 439 10.61 -14.43 5.75
N ALA A 440 11.39 -14.16 6.80
CA ALA A 440 11.55 -15.08 7.93
C ALA A 440 10.23 -15.41 8.68
N ASN A 441 9.22 -14.54 8.58
CA ASN A 441 7.89 -14.75 9.17
C ASN A 441 6.84 -15.21 8.14
N ILE A 442 7.26 -15.51 6.92
CA ILE A 442 6.36 -15.88 5.82
C ILE A 442 6.41 -17.40 5.61
N LEU A 443 5.24 -18.02 5.63
CA LEU A 443 5.04 -19.40 5.25
C LEU A 443 4.79 -19.48 3.74
N VAL A 444 5.44 -20.46 3.11
CA VAL A 444 5.09 -20.91 1.76
C VAL A 444 4.21 -22.15 1.90
N CYS A 445 2.94 -21.99 1.56
CA CYS A 445 1.87 -22.95 1.76
C CYS A 445 1.45 -23.57 0.43
N LYS A 446 1.05 -24.85 0.42
CA LYS A 446 0.48 -25.50 -0.79
C LYS A 446 -1.00 -25.19 -0.91
N LEU A 447 -1.56 -25.19 -2.13
CA LEU A 447 -2.99 -24.94 -2.35
C LEU A 447 -3.93 -25.86 -1.52
N ASP A 448 -3.54 -27.10 -1.24
CA ASP A 448 -4.32 -28.01 -0.40
C ASP A 448 -4.61 -27.43 1.00
N GLN A 449 -3.70 -26.63 1.54
CA GLN A 449 -3.89 -25.97 2.83
C GLN A 449 -4.96 -24.88 2.76
N ALA A 450 -5.08 -24.17 1.63
CA ALA A 450 -6.18 -23.23 1.40
C ALA A 450 -7.53 -23.95 1.20
N MET A 451 -7.50 -25.20 0.71
CA MET A 451 -8.70 -26.03 0.64
C MET A 451 -9.15 -26.47 2.05
N GLU A 452 -8.22 -26.89 2.91
CA GLU A 452 -8.48 -27.19 4.33
C GLU A 452 -9.02 -25.97 5.07
N ASP A 453 -8.52 -24.79 4.75
CA ASP A 453 -8.97 -23.51 5.31
C ASP A 453 -10.35 -23.07 4.78
N GLY A 454 -10.88 -23.75 3.74
CA GLY A 454 -12.16 -23.42 3.11
C GLY A 454 -12.13 -22.18 2.21
N THR A 455 -10.94 -21.66 1.89
CA THR A 455 -10.77 -20.41 1.13
C THR A 455 -10.57 -20.65 -0.36
N LEU A 456 -10.08 -21.82 -0.78
CA LEU A 456 -9.65 -22.07 -2.17
C LEU A 456 -10.73 -21.89 -3.24
N GLY A 457 -11.99 -22.19 -2.91
CA GLY A 457 -13.09 -22.35 -3.87
C GLY A 457 -13.24 -21.20 -4.88
N PRO A 458 -13.34 -19.92 -4.47
CA PRO A 458 -13.52 -18.81 -5.40
C PRO A 458 -12.32 -18.50 -6.31
N MET A 459 -11.14 -19.09 -6.06
CA MET A 459 -9.89 -18.78 -6.76
C MET A 459 -9.49 -19.82 -7.80
N VAL A 460 -10.16 -20.98 -7.84
CA VAL A 460 -9.76 -22.11 -8.69
C VAL A 460 -10.90 -22.71 -9.51
N SER A 461 -10.50 -23.45 -10.54
CA SER A 461 -11.30 -24.48 -11.18
C SER A 461 -10.71 -25.87 -10.94
N THR A 462 -11.57 -26.87 -10.81
CA THR A 462 -11.20 -28.29 -10.78
C THR A 462 -11.17 -28.86 -12.20
N TYR A 463 -10.05 -29.51 -12.56
CA TYR A 463 -9.96 -30.29 -13.80
C TYR A 463 -10.76 -31.59 -13.71
N ASP A 464 -11.56 -31.87 -14.74
CA ASP A 464 -12.35 -33.09 -14.90
C ASP A 464 -11.75 -33.97 -16.00
N PRO A 465 -10.92 -34.98 -15.67
CA PRO A 465 -10.21 -35.77 -16.67
C PRO A 465 -11.14 -36.57 -17.59
N GLU A 466 -12.35 -36.92 -17.11
CA GLU A 466 -13.31 -37.70 -17.88
C GLU A 466 -13.90 -36.92 -19.06
N ASN A 467 -14.02 -35.59 -18.90
CA ASN A 467 -14.66 -34.70 -19.86
C ASN A 467 -13.69 -33.67 -20.47
N ASP A 468 -12.39 -33.79 -20.15
CA ASP A 468 -11.31 -32.87 -20.56
C ASP A 468 -11.70 -31.38 -20.44
N ARG A 469 -12.22 -31.00 -19.26
CA ARG A 469 -12.72 -29.65 -19.00
C ARG A 469 -12.39 -29.16 -17.60
N LEU A 470 -12.43 -27.84 -17.42
CA LEU A 470 -12.38 -27.20 -16.11
C LEU A 470 -13.80 -26.93 -15.60
N ILE A 471 -14.03 -27.22 -14.33
CA ILE A 471 -15.27 -26.93 -13.60
C ILE A 471 -14.95 -25.88 -12.56
N GLU A 472 -15.66 -24.74 -12.58
CA GLU A 472 -15.44 -23.67 -11.61
C GLU A 472 -15.62 -24.15 -10.17
N GLY A 473 -14.70 -23.74 -9.30
CA GLY A 473 -14.68 -24.09 -7.88
C GLY A 473 -13.74 -25.24 -7.53
N ALA A 474 -13.42 -25.33 -6.23
CA ALA A 474 -12.66 -26.43 -5.66
C ALA A 474 -13.62 -27.60 -5.34
N ILE A 475 -13.45 -28.73 -6.02
CA ILE A 475 -14.17 -29.98 -5.74
C ILE A 475 -13.23 -30.96 -5.03
N PRO A 476 -13.39 -31.19 -3.71
CA PRO A 476 -12.50 -32.07 -2.95
C PRO A 476 -12.46 -33.49 -3.52
N GLY A 477 -11.24 -34.03 -3.67
CA GLY A 477 -11.02 -35.40 -4.14
C GLY A 477 -11.28 -35.62 -5.65
N LYS A 478 -11.56 -34.56 -6.41
CA LYS A 478 -11.76 -34.65 -7.87
C LYS A 478 -10.70 -33.82 -8.59
N GLY A 479 -9.86 -34.50 -9.39
CA GLY A 479 -8.91 -33.87 -10.31
C GLY A 479 -7.90 -32.91 -9.67
N ALA A 480 -7.14 -32.21 -10.50
CA ALA A 480 -6.20 -31.19 -10.07
C ALA A 480 -6.87 -29.81 -10.06
N HIS A 481 -6.46 -28.94 -9.13
CA HIS A 481 -6.94 -27.57 -9.03
C HIS A 481 -6.05 -26.61 -9.83
N VAL A 482 -6.68 -25.69 -10.55
CA VAL A 482 -6.03 -24.65 -11.33
C VAL A 482 -6.48 -23.30 -10.81
N ALA A 483 -5.55 -22.47 -10.36
CA ALA A 483 -5.78 -21.09 -9.91
C ALA A 483 -5.99 -20.13 -11.09
N ASP A 484 -7.14 -20.26 -11.74
CA ASP A 484 -7.59 -19.45 -12.89
C ASP A 484 -8.54 -18.32 -12.50
N PHE A 485 -8.93 -18.23 -11.22
CA PHE A 485 -9.89 -17.27 -10.68
C PHE A 485 -11.19 -17.21 -11.48
N ALA A 486 -11.60 -18.30 -12.12
CA ALA A 486 -12.81 -18.33 -12.95
C ALA A 486 -14.09 -17.92 -12.19
N PRO A 487 -14.34 -18.34 -10.93
CA PRO A 487 -15.50 -17.87 -10.19
C PRO A 487 -15.54 -16.33 -10.04
N ILE A 488 -14.38 -15.68 -9.88
CA ILE A 488 -14.26 -14.23 -9.75
C ILE A 488 -14.38 -13.53 -11.12
N LEU A 489 -13.65 -13.99 -12.14
CA LEU A 489 -13.52 -13.30 -13.43
C LEU A 489 -14.63 -13.63 -14.44
N GLN A 490 -15.23 -14.82 -14.34
CA GLN A 490 -16.24 -15.31 -15.29
C GLN A 490 -17.64 -15.23 -14.68
N SER A 491 -17.80 -15.78 -13.47
CA SER A 491 -19.07 -15.81 -12.73
C SER A 491 -19.33 -14.57 -11.86
N ASN A 492 -18.38 -13.62 -11.81
CA ASN A 492 -18.50 -12.36 -11.09
C ASN A 492 -18.83 -12.52 -9.60
N TYR A 493 -18.26 -13.54 -8.94
CA TYR A 493 -18.39 -13.74 -7.49
C TYR A 493 -17.95 -12.51 -6.67
N PHE A 494 -16.95 -11.79 -7.21
CA PHE A 494 -16.47 -10.51 -6.72
C PHE A 494 -16.11 -9.63 -7.94
N PRO A 495 -16.53 -8.35 -8.00
CA PRO A 495 -16.38 -7.49 -9.18
C PRO A 495 -14.96 -6.94 -9.34
N LEU A 496 -13.95 -7.82 -9.29
CA LEU A 496 -12.53 -7.45 -9.32
C LEU A 496 -12.15 -6.67 -10.58
N ALA A 497 -12.60 -7.14 -11.74
CA ALA A 497 -12.27 -6.53 -13.02
C ALA A 497 -12.83 -5.11 -13.14
N ASP A 498 -14.07 -4.91 -12.70
CA ASP A 498 -14.72 -3.60 -12.74
C ASP A 498 -14.10 -2.62 -11.73
N ILE A 499 -13.81 -3.09 -10.50
CA ILE A 499 -13.13 -2.29 -9.47
C ILE A 499 -11.75 -1.85 -9.96
N THR A 500 -10.93 -2.79 -10.45
CA THR A 500 -9.58 -2.45 -10.92
C THR A 500 -9.61 -1.55 -12.14
N SER A 501 -10.54 -1.75 -13.09
CA SER A 501 -10.71 -0.85 -14.22
C SER A 501 -11.05 0.58 -13.78
N LEU A 502 -12.01 0.74 -12.86
CA LEU A 502 -12.42 2.05 -12.36
C LEU A 502 -11.27 2.74 -11.62
N LEU A 503 -10.63 2.04 -10.69
CA LEU A 503 -9.58 2.63 -9.84
C LEU A 503 -8.32 2.98 -10.63
N LEU A 504 -7.96 2.21 -11.66
CA LEU A 504 -6.86 2.56 -12.56
C LEU A 504 -7.16 3.82 -13.37
N ASP A 505 -8.39 3.97 -13.88
CA ASP A 505 -8.79 5.17 -14.62
C ASP A 505 -8.82 6.41 -13.72
N VAL A 506 -9.38 6.29 -12.52
CA VAL A 506 -9.42 7.38 -11.55
C VAL A 506 -8.00 7.74 -11.10
N GLY A 507 -7.15 6.75 -10.80
CA GLY A 507 -5.75 6.97 -10.42
C GLY A 507 -4.99 7.71 -11.52
N ARG A 508 -5.13 7.29 -12.78
CA ARG A 508 -4.51 7.94 -13.95
C ARG A 508 -4.96 9.38 -14.12
N GLN A 509 -6.26 9.65 -14.01
CA GLN A 509 -6.81 11.01 -14.12
C GLN A 509 -6.32 11.90 -12.98
N ALA A 510 -6.31 11.38 -11.76
CA ALA A 510 -5.99 12.15 -10.57
C ALA A 510 -4.48 12.41 -10.43
N MET A 511 -3.61 11.50 -10.87
CA MET A 511 -2.15 11.65 -10.87
C MET A 511 -1.59 12.28 -12.16
N GLY A 512 -2.35 12.28 -13.26
CA GLY A 512 -1.94 12.86 -14.55
C GLY A 512 -0.91 12.02 -15.32
N CYS A 513 -0.70 10.77 -14.93
CA CYS A 513 0.22 9.82 -15.57
C CYS A 513 -0.32 8.40 -15.43
N GLU A 514 0.33 7.42 -16.06
CA GLU A 514 0.04 6.00 -15.82
C GLU A 514 0.33 5.66 -14.34
N VAL A 515 -0.39 4.68 -13.79
CA VAL A 515 -0.34 4.33 -12.36
C VAL A 515 -0.27 2.82 -12.16
N GLU A 516 0.41 2.43 -11.09
CA GLU A 516 0.41 1.09 -10.53
C GLU A 516 -0.22 1.11 -9.15
N MET A 517 -1.02 0.09 -8.85
CA MET A 517 -1.74 -0.07 -7.59
C MET A 517 -1.57 -1.49 -7.05
N GLU A 518 -1.11 -1.60 -5.80
CA GLU A 518 -1.11 -2.85 -5.05
C GLU A 518 -2.38 -2.95 -4.21
N PHE A 519 -3.00 -4.13 -4.18
CA PHE A 519 -4.24 -4.35 -3.44
C PHE A 519 -4.30 -5.73 -2.78
N ALA A 520 -5.17 -5.85 -1.79
CA ALA A 520 -5.60 -7.11 -1.18
C ALA A 520 -7.12 -7.15 -1.09
N VAL A 521 -7.69 -8.35 -1.23
CA VAL A 521 -9.13 -8.59 -1.11
C VAL A 521 -9.41 -9.55 0.03
N ASP A 522 -10.36 -9.15 0.87
CA ASP A 522 -10.99 -10.00 1.87
C ASP A 522 -12.41 -10.33 1.37
N LEU A 523 -12.63 -11.56 0.93
CA LEU A 523 -13.93 -12.00 0.42
C LEU A 523 -14.98 -12.18 1.54
N GLU A 524 -14.55 -12.43 2.77
CA GLU A 524 -15.46 -12.61 3.92
C GLU A 524 -16.06 -11.27 4.33
N GLN A 525 -15.23 -10.23 4.41
CA GLN A 525 -15.67 -8.86 4.67
C GLN A 525 -16.16 -8.13 3.41
N ARG A 526 -15.96 -8.72 2.23
CA ARG A 526 -16.19 -8.11 0.91
C ARG A 526 -15.50 -6.75 0.78
N GLU A 527 -14.24 -6.70 1.16
CA GLU A 527 -13.42 -5.48 1.12
C GLU A 527 -12.35 -5.54 0.03
N PHE A 528 -12.26 -4.47 -0.77
CA PHE A 528 -11.13 -4.20 -1.63
C PHE A 528 -10.22 -3.17 -0.95
N ASN A 529 -9.02 -3.61 -0.57
CA ASN A 529 -8.08 -2.82 0.20
C ASN A 529 -6.90 -2.38 -0.68
N ILE A 530 -6.70 -1.07 -0.80
CA ILE A 530 -5.52 -0.53 -1.51
C ILE A 530 -4.35 -0.45 -0.56
N LEU A 531 -3.26 -1.11 -0.94
CA LEU A 531 -2.04 -1.24 -0.15
C LEU A 531 -0.97 -0.23 -0.58
N GLN A 532 -0.96 0.16 -1.85
CA GLN A 532 -0.09 1.19 -2.41
C GLN A 532 -0.66 1.69 -3.73
N ILE A 533 -0.40 2.96 -4.05
CA ILE A 533 -0.61 3.50 -5.40
C ILE A 533 0.58 4.40 -5.73
N ARG A 534 1.16 4.22 -6.92
CA ARG A 534 2.34 4.98 -7.36
C ARG A 534 2.24 5.38 -8.85
N PRO A 535 2.85 6.50 -9.24
CA PRO A 535 2.99 6.85 -10.65
C PRO A 535 3.92 5.85 -11.35
N MET A 536 3.58 5.45 -12.56
CA MET A 536 4.48 4.73 -13.46
C MET A 536 5.20 5.74 -14.34
N SER A 537 6.52 5.65 -14.42
CA SER A 537 7.32 6.43 -15.36
C SER A 537 6.90 6.12 -16.79
N ALA A 538 6.15 7.03 -17.41
CA ALA A 538 5.94 6.98 -18.85
C ALA A 538 7.29 7.26 -19.53
N LEU A 539 7.75 6.34 -20.37
CA LEU A 539 8.95 6.55 -21.19
C LEU A 539 8.78 7.87 -21.96
N HIS A 540 9.58 8.88 -21.62
CA HIS A 540 9.62 10.15 -22.36
C HIS A 540 10.22 9.89 -23.76
N ALA A 541 9.37 9.43 -24.69
CA ALA A 541 9.72 9.23 -26.09
C ALA A 541 9.75 10.57 -26.83
N SER A 542 10.77 11.39 -26.57
CA SER A 542 10.96 12.66 -27.28
C SER A 542 11.82 12.51 -28.54
N ALA A 543 12.62 11.44 -28.64
CA ALA A 543 13.51 11.19 -29.78
C ALA A 543 12.84 10.30 -30.84
N ASN A 544 13.02 10.63 -32.12
CA ASN A 544 12.72 9.67 -33.19
C ASN A 544 13.91 8.72 -33.33
N VAL A 545 13.71 7.44 -33.00
CA VAL A 545 14.72 6.40 -33.17
C VAL A 545 14.55 5.74 -34.52
N ASP A 546 15.58 5.79 -35.35
CA ASP A 546 15.61 5.09 -36.65
C ASP A 546 15.93 3.60 -36.46
N MET A 547 14.92 2.79 -36.73
CA MET A 547 14.92 1.33 -36.66
C MET A 547 15.02 0.66 -38.05
N SER A 548 15.31 1.41 -39.11
CA SER A 548 15.35 0.91 -40.49
C SER A 548 16.77 0.59 -40.99
N GLY A 549 16.88 -0.34 -41.94
CA GLY A 549 18.11 -0.53 -42.72
C GLY A 549 19.23 -1.39 -42.12
N PHE A 550 18.96 -2.19 -41.07
CA PHE A 550 19.98 -3.10 -40.52
C PHE A 550 20.17 -4.33 -41.41
N ALA A 551 21.41 -4.59 -41.85
CA ALA A 551 21.76 -5.84 -42.51
C ALA A 551 21.75 -6.98 -41.47
N ALA A 552 21.26 -8.17 -41.84
CA ALA A 552 21.10 -9.29 -40.91
C ALA A 552 22.43 -9.69 -40.24
N GLU A 553 23.53 -9.56 -40.96
CA GLU A 553 24.88 -9.89 -40.51
C GLU A 553 25.36 -8.94 -39.39
N GLN A 554 24.84 -7.71 -39.34
CA GLN A 554 25.19 -6.69 -38.36
C GLN A 554 24.38 -6.80 -37.06
N VAL A 555 23.31 -7.60 -37.03
CA VAL A 555 22.43 -7.70 -35.86
C VAL A 555 22.99 -8.74 -34.89
N LEU A 556 23.29 -8.33 -33.66
CA LEU A 556 23.57 -9.25 -32.56
C LEU A 556 22.25 -9.82 -32.04
N CYS A 557 21.32 -8.94 -31.69
CA CYS A 557 19.98 -9.35 -31.31
C CYS A 557 18.93 -8.30 -31.70
N ARG A 558 17.72 -8.77 -31.96
CA ARG A 558 16.56 -7.94 -32.29
C ARG A 558 15.31 -8.50 -31.65
N THR A 559 14.40 -7.63 -31.25
CA THR A 559 13.08 -8.00 -30.73
C THR A 559 12.00 -6.99 -31.17
N ASP A 560 10.75 -7.44 -31.19
CA ASP A 560 9.53 -6.64 -31.27
C ASP A 560 8.88 -6.41 -29.89
N LYS A 561 9.56 -6.83 -28.83
CA LYS A 561 9.18 -6.76 -27.42
C LYS A 561 10.30 -6.14 -26.60
N ALA A 562 10.57 -4.86 -26.86
CA ALA A 562 11.55 -4.06 -26.13
C ALA A 562 10.90 -3.01 -25.24
N LEU A 563 11.52 -2.78 -24.07
CA LEU A 563 11.27 -1.63 -23.19
C LEU A 563 12.50 -0.74 -23.13
N GLY A 564 12.26 0.53 -22.80
CA GLY A 564 13.25 1.60 -22.92
C GLY A 564 13.03 2.43 -24.19
N HIS A 565 13.78 3.50 -24.35
CA HIS A 565 13.69 4.36 -25.53
C HIS A 565 15.01 5.10 -25.75
N GLY A 566 15.49 5.15 -26.99
CA GLY A 566 16.67 5.93 -27.39
C GLY A 566 17.81 5.10 -27.98
N TYR A 567 19.02 5.65 -27.87
CA TYR A 567 20.28 5.11 -28.38
C TYR A 567 21.24 4.85 -27.23
N MET A 568 21.98 3.73 -27.28
CA MET A 568 23.09 3.43 -26.37
C MET A 568 24.31 3.03 -27.19
N ASP A 569 25.40 3.75 -27.02
CA ASP A 569 26.66 3.59 -27.75
C ASP A 569 27.87 3.43 -26.80
N ASP A 570 27.63 3.11 -25.53
CA ASP A 570 28.64 2.98 -24.48
C ASP A 570 28.85 1.54 -23.97
N LEU A 571 28.22 0.55 -24.61
CA LEU A 571 28.23 -0.85 -24.14
C LEU A 571 29.28 -1.72 -24.83
N SER A 572 30.46 -1.82 -24.22
CA SER A 572 31.55 -2.69 -24.73
C SER A 572 31.66 -4.05 -24.03
N ASP A 573 31.09 -4.21 -22.83
CA ASP A 573 31.12 -5.47 -22.10
C ASP A 573 29.77 -6.18 -22.24
N ILE A 574 29.81 -7.50 -22.48
CA ILE A 574 28.64 -8.37 -22.55
C ILE A 574 28.87 -9.51 -21.57
N ILE A 575 27.93 -9.70 -20.64
CA ILE A 575 27.86 -10.87 -19.79
C ILE A 575 26.69 -11.72 -20.28
N TYR A 576 26.95 -12.98 -20.60
CA TYR A 576 25.88 -13.89 -20.96
C TYR A 576 25.97 -15.25 -20.28
N VAL A 577 24.81 -15.83 -20.01
CA VAL A 577 24.67 -17.21 -19.56
C VAL A 577 24.81 -18.12 -20.78
N LYS A 578 25.72 -19.07 -20.73
CA LYS A 578 25.95 -20.04 -21.82
C LYS A 578 24.70 -20.92 -21.97
N PRO A 579 23.98 -20.90 -23.11
CA PRO A 579 22.72 -21.65 -23.26
C PRO A 579 22.85 -23.15 -22.95
N GLY A 580 23.95 -23.77 -23.40
CA GLY A 580 24.21 -25.20 -23.16
C GLY A 580 24.63 -25.56 -21.73
N ALA A 581 24.97 -24.59 -20.89
CA ALA A 581 25.33 -24.80 -19.49
C ALA A 581 24.20 -24.41 -18.52
N PHE A 582 23.10 -23.85 -19.02
CA PHE A 582 22.00 -23.40 -18.18
C PHE A 582 21.22 -24.58 -17.60
N ASP A 583 21.03 -24.55 -16.29
CA ASP A 583 20.19 -25.48 -15.54
C ASP A 583 19.34 -24.70 -14.54
N THR A 584 18.05 -24.99 -14.48
CA THR A 584 17.11 -24.39 -13.52
C THR A 584 17.49 -24.66 -12.06
N SER A 585 18.20 -25.77 -11.81
CA SER A 585 18.73 -26.11 -10.48
C SER A 585 19.92 -25.23 -10.05
N ALA A 586 20.62 -24.62 -11.01
CA ALA A 586 21.84 -23.84 -10.78
C ALA A 586 21.60 -22.32 -10.77
N THR A 587 20.37 -21.85 -10.93
CA THR A 587 20.01 -20.42 -11.07
C THR A 587 20.54 -19.53 -9.95
N ARG A 588 20.56 -20.02 -8.69
CA ARG A 588 21.16 -19.29 -7.56
C ARG A 588 22.68 -19.15 -7.66
N ALA A 589 23.36 -20.18 -8.14
CA ALA A 589 24.81 -20.13 -8.37
C ALA A 589 25.13 -19.15 -9.52
N ILE A 590 24.33 -19.16 -10.58
CA ILE A 590 24.42 -18.20 -11.69
C ILE A 590 24.25 -16.76 -11.18
N ALA A 591 23.25 -16.49 -10.34
CA ALA A 591 23.04 -15.18 -9.74
C ALA A 591 24.26 -14.70 -8.92
N ALA A 592 24.89 -15.60 -8.16
CA ALA A 592 26.10 -15.28 -7.39
C ALA A 592 27.30 -14.95 -8.29
N GLU A 593 27.50 -15.69 -9.38
CA GLU A 593 28.55 -15.39 -10.36
C GLU A 593 28.32 -14.04 -11.06
N ILE A 594 27.07 -13.71 -11.40
CA ILE A 594 26.69 -12.41 -11.97
C ILE A 594 27.01 -11.29 -10.98
N ALA A 595 26.66 -11.48 -9.70
CA ALA A 595 26.94 -10.50 -8.65
C ALA A 595 28.43 -10.19 -8.52
N ALA A 596 29.29 -11.22 -8.60
CA ALA A 596 30.74 -11.05 -8.56
C ALA A 596 31.26 -10.23 -9.76
N LEU A 597 30.79 -10.53 -10.97
CA LEU A 597 31.15 -9.77 -12.18
C LEU A 597 30.63 -8.33 -12.13
N ASN A 598 29.40 -8.12 -11.68
CA ASN A 598 28.82 -6.79 -11.50
C ASN A 598 29.67 -5.94 -10.53
N LYS A 599 30.10 -6.51 -9.39
CA LYS A 599 30.98 -5.84 -8.43
C LYS A 599 32.32 -5.46 -9.08
N GLN A 600 32.92 -6.37 -9.84
CA GLN A 600 34.17 -6.12 -10.57
C GLN A 600 34.01 -4.97 -11.58
N LEU A 601 33.03 -5.05 -12.47
CA LEU A 601 32.78 -4.02 -13.50
C LEU A 601 32.38 -2.67 -12.88
N SER A 602 31.66 -2.70 -11.75
CA SER A 602 31.29 -1.51 -11.00
C SER A 602 32.49 -0.75 -10.44
N SER A 603 33.46 -1.45 -9.84
CA SER A 603 34.72 -0.83 -9.40
C SER A 603 35.52 -0.19 -10.54
N GLN A 604 35.32 -0.66 -11.78
CA GLN A 604 35.94 -0.13 -12.99
C GLN A 604 35.09 0.95 -13.68
N ARG A 605 33.91 1.29 -13.13
CA ARG A 605 32.91 2.20 -13.72
C ARG A 605 32.47 1.79 -15.12
N ARG A 606 32.36 0.48 -15.36
CA ARG A 606 31.95 -0.09 -16.65
C ARG A 606 30.50 -0.55 -16.60
N LYS A 607 29.76 -0.24 -17.65
CA LYS A 607 28.40 -0.71 -17.90
C LYS A 607 28.43 -1.86 -18.90
N TYR A 608 27.43 -2.73 -18.84
CA TYR A 608 27.40 -3.95 -19.66
C TYR A 608 26.00 -4.33 -20.13
N ALA A 609 25.94 -5.17 -21.16
CA ALA A 609 24.75 -5.89 -21.56
C ALA A 609 24.69 -7.26 -20.86
N LEU A 610 23.54 -7.60 -20.28
CA LEU A 610 23.27 -8.87 -19.61
C LEU A 610 22.32 -9.71 -20.45
N ILE A 611 22.72 -10.92 -20.83
CA ILE A 611 21.94 -11.80 -21.71
C ILE A 611 21.78 -13.16 -21.06
N GLY A 612 20.56 -13.69 -20.93
CA GLY A 612 20.39 -15.00 -20.32
C GLY A 612 18.97 -15.54 -20.35
N PRO A 613 18.83 -16.85 -20.07
CA PRO A 613 17.56 -17.53 -20.22
C PRO A 613 16.60 -17.31 -19.04
N GLY A 614 15.31 -17.18 -19.39
CA GLY A 614 14.19 -16.98 -18.47
C GLY A 614 14.13 -15.61 -17.80
N ARG A 615 13.39 -15.54 -16.69
CA ARG A 615 13.16 -14.28 -15.96
C ARG A 615 14.39 -13.82 -15.20
N TRP A 616 14.73 -12.55 -15.31
CA TRP A 616 15.59 -11.89 -14.34
C TRP A 616 14.77 -11.43 -13.13
N GLY A 617 15.28 -11.68 -11.93
CA GLY A 617 14.66 -11.19 -10.69
C GLY A 617 13.44 -11.98 -10.20
N SER A 618 13.26 -13.21 -10.68
CA SER A 618 12.20 -14.10 -10.18
C SER A 618 12.63 -14.79 -8.89
N GLY A 619 11.81 -14.71 -7.84
CA GLY A 619 11.98 -15.49 -6.61
C GLY A 619 11.68 -16.99 -6.79
N ASP A 620 11.03 -17.37 -7.90
CA ASP A 620 10.88 -18.77 -8.33
C ASP A 620 12.06 -19.17 -9.22
N GLN A 621 12.91 -20.07 -8.71
CA GLN A 621 14.08 -20.60 -9.40
C GLN A 621 13.75 -21.42 -10.66
N PHE A 622 12.51 -21.89 -10.79
CA PHE A 622 12.02 -22.60 -11.97
C PHE A 622 11.43 -21.67 -13.03
N LEU A 623 11.37 -20.36 -12.78
CA LEU A 623 10.96 -19.36 -13.76
C LEU A 623 12.12 -18.50 -14.23
N GLY A 624 13.26 -18.49 -13.53
CA GLY A 624 14.39 -17.66 -13.94
C GLY A 624 15.53 -17.59 -12.94
N ILE A 625 16.39 -16.60 -13.13
CA ILE A 625 17.59 -16.35 -12.33
C ILE A 625 17.25 -15.32 -11.24
N PRO A 626 17.34 -15.68 -9.95
CA PRO A 626 16.93 -14.85 -8.82
C PRO A 626 17.98 -13.78 -8.48
N VAL A 627 18.29 -12.90 -9.44
CA VAL A 627 19.15 -11.74 -9.20
C VAL A 627 18.35 -10.65 -8.48
N ASN A 628 18.91 -10.07 -7.41
CA ASN A 628 18.38 -8.82 -6.88
C ASN A 628 18.99 -7.62 -7.62
N TRP A 629 18.42 -6.43 -7.40
CA TRP A 629 18.86 -5.22 -8.08
C TRP A 629 20.35 -4.90 -7.84
N GLY A 630 20.83 -5.03 -6.59
CA GLY A 630 22.23 -4.76 -6.24
C GLY A 630 23.22 -5.62 -7.02
N GLN A 631 22.80 -6.83 -7.42
CA GLN A 631 23.63 -7.78 -8.18
C GLN A 631 23.75 -7.46 -9.68
N ILE A 632 22.89 -6.59 -10.23
CA ILE A 632 22.91 -6.22 -11.66
C ILE A 632 22.87 -4.70 -11.90
N SER A 633 23.19 -3.90 -10.89
CA SER A 633 23.07 -2.43 -10.89
C SER A 633 23.85 -1.70 -12.00
N ASN A 634 24.82 -2.35 -12.64
CA ASN A 634 25.57 -1.80 -13.78
C ASN A 634 25.11 -2.30 -15.15
N ALA A 635 24.11 -3.17 -15.22
CA ALA A 635 23.49 -3.55 -16.48
C ALA A 635 22.77 -2.34 -17.11
N ARG A 636 22.96 -2.15 -18.42
CA ARG A 636 22.31 -1.08 -19.20
C ARG A 636 21.39 -1.61 -20.30
N LEU A 637 21.63 -2.85 -20.71
CA LEU A 637 20.75 -3.65 -21.55
C LEU A 637 20.58 -5.00 -20.88
N ILE A 638 19.35 -5.46 -20.71
CA ILE A 638 18.99 -6.79 -20.22
C ILE A 638 18.24 -7.50 -21.34
N VAL A 639 18.65 -8.73 -21.65
CA VAL A 639 18.03 -9.55 -22.69
C VAL A 639 17.60 -10.88 -22.06
N GLU A 640 16.30 -11.13 -22.07
CA GLU A 640 15.69 -12.39 -21.70
C GLU A 640 15.48 -13.24 -22.94
N VAL A 641 15.99 -14.47 -22.91
CA VAL A 641 15.82 -15.44 -23.99
C VAL A 641 15.01 -16.64 -23.48
N THR A 642 14.07 -17.15 -24.28
CA THR A 642 13.46 -18.46 -23.99
C THR A 642 14.37 -19.58 -24.49
N LEU A 643 14.35 -20.75 -23.84
CA LEU A 643 14.99 -21.97 -24.37
C LEU A 643 13.90 -22.97 -24.79
N PRO A 644 14.18 -23.95 -25.67
CA PRO A 644 13.16 -24.89 -26.16
C PRO A 644 12.34 -25.58 -25.06
N ASP A 645 12.98 -25.89 -23.92
CA ASP A 645 12.36 -26.56 -22.77
C ASP A 645 12.14 -25.62 -21.56
N PHE A 646 12.28 -24.30 -21.73
CA PHE A 646 12.17 -23.31 -20.65
C PHE A 646 11.47 -22.03 -21.11
N MET A 647 10.18 -21.91 -20.75
CA MET A 647 9.26 -20.88 -21.25
C MET A 647 8.54 -20.14 -20.12
N PRO A 648 9.24 -19.42 -19.24
CA PRO A 648 8.55 -18.56 -18.31
C PRO A 648 7.89 -17.39 -19.07
N ASP A 649 6.69 -17.00 -18.64
CA ASP A 649 6.11 -15.72 -19.07
C ASP A 649 7.07 -14.57 -18.70
N PRO A 650 7.06 -13.41 -19.34
CA PRO A 650 7.93 -12.29 -18.94
C PRO A 650 7.67 -11.77 -17.50
N SER A 651 8.62 -11.03 -16.92
CA SER A 651 8.63 -10.56 -15.51
C SER A 651 7.62 -9.44 -15.13
N TYR A 652 6.39 -9.48 -15.65
CA TYR A 652 5.35 -8.47 -15.41
C TYR A 652 4.97 -8.31 -13.93
N GLY A 653 4.57 -7.09 -13.56
CA GLY A 653 4.00 -6.79 -12.23
C GLY A 653 5.00 -6.89 -11.06
N SER A 654 6.27 -7.21 -11.34
CA SER A 654 7.32 -7.28 -10.33
C SER A 654 7.95 -5.90 -10.09
N HIS A 655 8.42 -5.66 -8.87
CA HIS A 655 9.22 -4.47 -8.55
C HIS A 655 10.49 -4.40 -9.40
N PHE A 656 11.03 -5.56 -9.80
CA PHE A 656 12.17 -5.67 -10.70
C PHE A 656 11.93 -4.95 -12.03
N LEU A 657 10.84 -5.26 -12.74
CA LEU A 657 10.55 -4.65 -14.04
C LEU A 657 10.30 -3.14 -13.93
N HIS A 658 9.65 -2.71 -12.85
CA HIS A 658 9.42 -1.30 -12.57
C HIS A 658 10.74 -0.52 -12.45
N ASN A 659 11.74 -1.08 -11.76
CA ASN A 659 13.06 -0.48 -11.61
C ASN A 659 13.82 -0.41 -12.94
N VAL A 660 13.74 -1.47 -13.77
CA VAL A 660 14.32 -1.50 -15.12
C VAL A 660 13.79 -0.35 -15.97
N ILE A 661 12.47 -0.16 -16.00
CA ILE A 661 11.82 0.90 -16.78
C ILE A 661 12.20 2.29 -16.25
N SER A 662 12.12 2.50 -14.93
CA SER A 662 12.36 3.80 -14.30
C SER A 662 13.80 4.29 -14.44
N LEU A 663 14.77 3.39 -14.54
CA LEU A 663 16.19 3.71 -14.74
C LEU A 663 16.60 3.81 -16.21
N GLY A 664 15.66 3.65 -17.15
CA GLY A 664 15.94 3.71 -18.58
C GLY A 664 16.84 2.57 -19.06
N ILE A 665 16.83 1.41 -18.38
CA ILE A 665 17.53 0.22 -18.84
C ILE A 665 16.79 -0.34 -20.06
N GLY A 666 17.54 -0.67 -21.10
CA GLY A 666 17.00 -1.37 -22.24
C GLY A 666 16.64 -2.79 -21.84
N TYR A 667 15.44 -3.24 -22.19
CA TYR A 667 14.99 -4.58 -21.84
C TYR A 667 14.42 -5.29 -23.06
N PHE A 668 15.04 -6.37 -23.51
CA PHE A 668 14.62 -7.13 -24.68
C PHE A 668 14.09 -8.49 -24.28
N LEU A 669 12.93 -8.86 -24.80
CA LEU A 669 12.41 -10.22 -24.72
C LEU A 669 12.58 -10.92 -26.07
N ILE A 670 13.27 -12.05 -26.12
CA ILE A 670 13.42 -12.86 -27.33
C ILE A 670 12.79 -14.22 -27.09
N ASN A 671 11.78 -14.55 -27.89
CA ASN A 671 11.09 -15.83 -27.81
C ASN A 671 11.37 -16.69 -29.03
N HIS A 672 12.25 -17.68 -28.87
CA HIS A 672 12.70 -18.57 -29.94
C HIS A 672 11.58 -19.45 -30.53
N LEU A 673 10.49 -19.72 -29.79
CA LEU A 673 9.42 -20.61 -30.26
C LEU A 673 8.30 -19.91 -31.00
N ARG A 674 8.16 -18.59 -30.82
CA ARG A 674 7.15 -17.77 -31.51
C ARG A 674 7.73 -17.00 -32.68
N ASP A 675 8.99 -17.24 -33.01
CA ASP A 675 9.79 -16.44 -33.95
C ASP A 675 9.76 -14.93 -33.61
N GLU A 676 9.65 -14.61 -32.32
CA GLU A 676 9.61 -13.24 -31.81
C GLU A 676 11.03 -12.82 -31.40
N GLY A 677 11.77 -12.28 -32.37
CA GLY A 677 13.14 -11.81 -32.19
C GLY A 677 14.22 -12.81 -32.61
N SER A 678 15.49 -12.38 -32.51
CA SER A 678 16.65 -13.15 -32.95
C SER A 678 17.87 -12.86 -32.08
N MET A 679 18.75 -13.86 -31.94
CA MET A 679 19.99 -13.79 -31.18
C MET A 679 21.09 -14.55 -31.93
N ASP A 680 22.26 -13.92 -32.12
CA ASP A 680 23.42 -14.54 -32.76
C ASP A 680 24.40 -15.09 -31.72
N TRP A 681 24.08 -16.28 -31.20
CA TRP A 681 24.95 -17.01 -30.25
C TRP A 681 26.30 -17.37 -30.84
N ALA A 682 26.35 -17.75 -32.12
CA ALA A 682 27.58 -18.17 -32.78
C ALA A 682 28.60 -17.02 -32.84
N TRP A 683 28.14 -15.79 -33.11
CA TRP A 683 29.00 -14.61 -33.08
C TRP A 683 29.51 -14.29 -31.68
N LEU A 684 28.66 -14.38 -30.64
CA LEU A 684 29.08 -14.18 -29.24
C LEU A 684 30.13 -15.21 -28.82
N ASP A 685 29.89 -16.48 -29.16
CA ASP A 685 30.77 -17.57 -28.79
C ASP A 685 32.13 -17.52 -29.52
N ALA A 686 32.21 -16.84 -30.66
CA ALA A 686 33.44 -16.61 -31.39
C ALA A 686 34.31 -15.47 -30.81
N GLN A 687 33.78 -14.61 -29.94
CA GLN A 687 34.54 -13.51 -29.36
C GLN A 687 35.51 -13.98 -28.27
N PRO A 688 36.68 -13.33 -28.09
CA PRO A 688 37.59 -13.67 -27.00
C PRO A 688 36.93 -13.39 -25.64
N ALA A 689 36.93 -14.40 -24.76
CA ALA A 689 36.45 -14.24 -23.38
C ALA A 689 37.47 -13.44 -22.55
N VAL A 690 37.00 -12.44 -21.83
CA VAL A 690 37.77 -11.76 -20.77
C VAL A 690 37.83 -12.65 -19.53
N SER A 691 36.70 -13.26 -19.20
CA SER A 691 36.60 -14.29 -18.16
C SER A 691 35.49 -15.27 -18.51
N GLU A 692 35.65 -16.51 -18.09
CA GLU A 692 34.66 -17.57 -18.30
C GLU A 692 34.59 -18.44 -17.04
N SER A 693 33.36 -18.72 -16.58
CA SER A 693 33.05 -19.58 -15.45
C SER A 693 32.31 -20.84 -15.92
N ALA A 694 31.76 -21.61 -14.96
CA ALA A 694 30.94 -22.77 -15.30
C ALA A 694 29.72 -22.37 -16.15
N TYR A 695 29.04 -21.28 -15.79
CA TYR A 695 27.77 -20.88 -16.40
C TYR A 695 27.85 -19.62 -17.25
N LEU A 696 28.74 -18.68 -16.91
CA LEU A 696 28.81 -17.36 -17.52
C LEU A 696 30.02 -17.21 -18.43
N ARG A 697 29.87 -16.33 -19.42
CA ARG A 697 30.97 -15.82 -20.21
C ARG A 697 30.89 -14.30 -20.30
N HIS A 698 32.02 -13.65 -20.03
CA HIS A 698 32.18 -12.20 -20.15
C HIS A 698 33.05 -11.90 -21.37
N VAL A 699 32.47 -11.18 -22.32
CA VAL A 699 33.11 -10.75 -23.56
C VAL A 699 33.30 -9.24 -23.53
N ARG A 700 34.39 -8.78 -24.12
CA ARG A 700 34.67 -7.36 -24.33
C ARG A 700 34.93 -7.08 -25.78
N LEU A 701 34.13 -6.19 -26.33
CA LEU A 701 34.22 -5.74 -27.70
C LEU A 701 35.24 -4.61 -27.83
N PRO A 702 35.96 -4.51 -28.97
CA PRO A 702 36.86 -3.40 -29.24
C PRO A 702 36.11 -2.08 -29.49
N LYS A 703 34.86 -2.16 -29.94
CA LYS A 703 33.94 -1.04 -30.10
C LYS A 703 32.62 -1.35 -29.37
N PRO A 704 31.98 -0.34 -28.76
CA PRO A 704 30.71 -0.53 -28.08
C PRO A 704 29.60 -0.92 -29.07
N LEU A 705 28.62 -1.70 -28.61
CA LEU A 705 27.39 -2.01 -29.35
C LEU A 705 26.62 -0.72 -29.69
N ASP A 706 25.99 -0.68 -30.86
CA ASP A 706 24.94 0.30 -31.18
C ASP A 706 23.59 -0.32 -30.82
N VAL A 707 23.02 0.10 -29.69
CA VAL A 707 21.72 -0.36 -29.20
C VAL A 707 20.68 0.71 -29.46
N ARG A 708 19.57 0.32 -30.09
CA ARG A 708 18.47 1.21 -30.46
C ARG A 708 17.16 0.63 -29.98
N ILE A 709 16.34 1.47 -29.36
CA ILE A 709 15.05 1.07 -28.77
C ILE A 709 13.98 2.10 -29.09
N ASP A 710 12.88 1.68 -29.69
CA ASP A 710 11.69 2.50 -29.91
C ASP A 710 10.49 1.97 -29.13
N SER A 711 10.28 2.50 -27.93
CA SER A 711 9.14 2.17 -27.06
C SER A 711 7.76 2.31 -27.71
N ARG A 712 7.61 3.13 -28.76
CA ARG A 712 6.31 3.36 -29.43
C ARG A 712 5.91 2.18 -30.30
N THR A 713 6.90 1.51 -30.88
CA THR A 713 6.71 0.34 -31.75
C THR A 713 7.07 -0.97 -31.04
N GLY A 714 7.71 -0.90 -29.86
CA GLY A 714 8.22 -2.05 -29.13
C GLY A 714 9.49 -2.64 -29.76
N LEU A 715 10.05 -2.02 -30.79
CA LEU A 715 11.21 -2.55 -31.50
C LEU A 715 12.50 -2.26 -30.72
N GLY A 716 13.37 -3.25 -30.63
CA GLY A 716 14.72 -3.13 -30.09
C GLY A 716 15.74 -3.87 -30.97
N ALA A 717 16.92 -3.28 -31.16
CA ALA A 717 18.03 -3.91 -31.86
C ALA A 717 19.36 -3.56 -31.19
N ALA A 718 20.23 -4.56 -31.01
CA ALA A 718 21.63 -4.38 -30.69
C ALA A 718 22.48 -4.81 -31.88
N LEU A 719 23.33 -3.91 -32.36
CA LEU A 719 24.14 -4.09 -33.56
C LEU A 719 25.60 -4.34 -33.18
N LYS A 720 26.23 -5.24 -33.94
CA LYS A 720 27.66 -5.54 -33.91
C LYS A 720 28.42 -4.35 -34.51
N SER A 721 29.59 -4.07 -33.94
CA SER A 721 30.38 -2.84 -34.22
C SER A 721 31.68 -3.08 -34.95
#